data_AF-A0A7Y2B2J9-F1
#
_entry.id   AF-A0A7Y2B2J9-F1
#
_cell.length_a   1.000
_cell.length_b   1.000
_cell.length_c   1.000
_cell.angle_alpha   90.00
_cell.angle_beta   90.00
_cell.angle_gamma   90.00
#
_symmetry.space_group_name_H-M   'P 1'
#
loop_
_entity.id
_entity.type
_entity.pdbx_description
1 polymer ?
#
loop_
_entity_poly.entity_id
_entity_poly.type
_entity_poly.pdbx_seq_one_letter_code
_entity_poly.pdbx_strand_id
1 'polypeptide(L)'
;MRLLRYVAPLALILVIAIPTAMQRTTREGTGAPGQSFSPAEIVAAREALGLKAAKLDREGPKRFDRPAEAMEFYHDQRLAEGETELPFEHMRGELEKIRAREIAQTKTGADGAPVPGPGGILAWNEVGPGNIGGRTRAIVFDPVNPDIMYAGGVAGGVFKSTDGGATWNPTDDLMLNLAVSTIAIDPNDGNVLYAGTGEGFGTGGPFVRGLGIFKSTDAGATWNQLSGTVSGVPTGAFYYVNKIVISPNDSNRLYAATRYGVWRTLDGGANWSVVLANPSYMAAANVSNGSTLGCLDLAVRSDRNPDVLFAAFGSSQADGLFRSDDGGATWFGYNTPSHQGRMSIAIAPSDNDVVYVTMTDNGGLGGYGRIANLYRADDGENFNAVLDLNHKFGPWLFSYVSIATGCYEYFYIPSQGWYDNAIAVDPLDPMKVWVGGINTYRSDDGGQTFGIAGYWFFYTADPVPPVNIHPDQHAIVFHPGFDGTTNQTMYVGNDGGLFRTQNARAATSQEECAIGENPGPPPDIAWENLNNGYGVTQFYHGDAAKQIDMFVGGAQDNGTSRGLSTTDPNGWDLLYGGDGGYVAIDPTDPDRLYIEIQGFPQIFESIDGGDSFYAAVNGITDTDGLFITPFAMDQSNPDVMWTGGQRPWRTTNGTASWELAGTNFAGPNQISAIAIAPSDGNVVYLGFNNGYVVRSTNALAPSPAWTIQTNGLY
;
A
#
# COMPACT_ATOMS: atom_id res chain seq x y z
N MET A 1 -15.17 20.89 24.51
CA MET A 1 -14.35 21.81 23.70
C MET A 1 -13.10 21.03 23.30
N ARG A 2 -13.23 20.22 22.25
CA ARG A 2 -12.28 19.27 21.68
C ARG A 2 -12.22 19.60 20.18
N LEU A 3 -11.12 19.23 19.51
CA LEU A 3 -10.79 19.43 18.08
C LEU A 3 -10.08 20.75 17.72
N LEU A 4 -8.74 20.68 17.79
CA LEU A 4 -7.77 21.49 17.03
C LEU A 4 -6.44 20.74 17.18
N ARG A 5 -6.28 19.61 16.47
CA ARG A 5 -5.10 18.73 16.59
C ARG A 5 -4.82 18.03 15.25
N TYR A 6 -4.08 18.69 14.37
CA TYR A 6 -3.26 18.09 13.30
C TYR A 6 -2.24 19.17 12.88
N VAL A 7 -1.01 19.08 13.38
CA VAL A 7 0.10 19.91 12.90
C VAL A 7 1.34 19.04 12.80
N ALA A 8 1.77 18.76 11.57
CA ALA A 8 3.16 18.42 11.28
C ALA A 8 4.00 19.71 11.37
N PRO A 9 5.12 19.76 12.12
CA PRO A 9 5.93 20.97 12.22
C PRO A 9 6.98 21.03 11.10
N LEU A 10 7.21 22.25 10.58
CA LEU A 10 8.45 22.82 9.98
C LEU A 10 8.36 23.48 8.59
N ALA A 11 7.33 23.26 7.78
CA ALA A 11 7.18 24.04 6.54
C ALA A 11 6.43 25.39 6.74
N LEU A 12 5.72 25.56 7.87
CA LEU A 12 4.67 26.58 8.00
C LEU A 12 5.12 27.93 8.60
N ILE A 13 6.32 28.06 9.17
CA ILE A 13 6.70 29.31 9.89
C ILE A 13 7.08 30.46 8.94
N LEU A 14 7.35 30.22 7.65
CA LEU A 14 7.77 31.31 6.73
C LEU A 14 6.67 31.88 5.81
N VAL A 15 5.48 31.27 5.74
CA VAL A 15 4.40 31.70 4.81
C VAL A 15 3.30 32.52 5.51
N ILE A 16 3.26 32.50 6.84
CA ILE A 16 2.22 33.20 7.64
C ILE A 16 2.39 34.73 7.65
N ALA A 17 3.52 35.28 7.20
CA ALA A 17 3.79 36.72 7.38
C ALA A 17 3.29 37.65 6.24
N ILE A 18 2.72 37.16 5.13
CA ILE A 18 2.54 38.02 3.93
C ILE A 18 1.10 38.21 3.40
N PRO A 19 0.09 37.31 3.56
CA PRO A 19 -1.26 37.61 3.04
C PRO A 19 -2.24 38.23 4.05
N THR A 20 -1.97 38.23 5.36
CA THR A 20 -2.94 38.72 6.37
C THR A 20 -3.07 40.25 6.46
N ALA A 21 -2.35 41.01 5.62
CA ALA A 21 -2.38 42.47 5.62
C ALA A 21 -3.37 43.10 4.61
N MET A 22 -4.08 42.31 3.78
CA MET A 22 -4.89 42.87 2.67
C MET A 22 -6.43 42.80 2.82
N GLN A 23 -7.02 42.28 3.91
CA GLN A 23 -8.49 42.19 4.00
C GLN A 23 -9.15 42.54 5.35
N ARG A 24 -8.63 43.51 6.12
CA ARG A 24 -9.42 44.13 7.20
C ARG A 24 -9.27 45.64 7.27
N THR A 25 -10.01 46.37 6.44
CA THR A 25 -10.39 47.77 6.74
C THR A 25 -11.77 48.11 6.20
N THR A 26 -12.84 47.72 6.89
CA THR A 26 -14.08 48.52 6.97
C THR A 26 -14.87 48.18 8.23
N ARG A 27 -14.39 48.61 9.40
CA ARG A 27 -15.23 49.21 10.45
C ARG A 27 -14.36 49.69 11.62
N GLU A 28 -14.40 51.01 11.81
CA GLU A 28 -14.18 51.79 13.03
C GLU A 28 -12.85 51.65 13.81
N GLY A 29 -12.14 52.78 13.92
CA GLY A 29 -11.38 53.13 15.13
C GLY A 29 -9.85 52.97 15.11
N THR A 30 -9.15 54.06 14.75
CA THR A 30 -7.83 54.50 15.29
C THR A 30 -6.67 53.48 15.42
N GLY A 31 -5.72 53.51 14.48
CA GLY A 31 -4.39 52.88 14.58
C GLY A 31 -3.46 53.31 13.43
N ALA A 32 -2.17 53.51 13.70
CA ALA A 32 -1.14 54.17 12.86
C ALA A 32 -0.91 53.56 11.44
N PRO A 33 -0.36 54.31 10.46
CA PRO A 33 -0.15 53.83 9.09
C PRO A 33 0.93 52.74 9.02
N GLY A 34 0.61 51.61 8.38
CA GLY A 34 1.53 50.50 8.12
C GLY A 34 2.61 50.86 7.08
N GLN A 35 3.82 50.34 7.27
CA GLN A 35 4.92 50.48 6.32
C GLN A 35 4.60 49.76 5.00
N SER A 36 4.68 50.50 3.89
CA SER A 36 4.67 49.95 2.53
C SER A 36 6.05 49.43 2.16
N PHE A 37 6.15 48.19 1.69
CA PHE A 37 7.39 47.65 1.11
C PHE A 37 7.77 48.45 -0.14
N SER A 38 9.06 48.74 -0.28
CA SER A 38 9.61 49.39 -1.46
C SER A 38 9.60 48.43 -2.67
N PRO A 39 9.58 48.95 -3.91
CA PRO A 39 9.68 48.12 -5.11
C PRO A 39 10.92 47.22 -5.14
N ALA A 40 12.03 47.63 -4.50
CA ALA A 40 13.25 46.83 -4.40
C ALA A 40 13.09 45.60 -3.46
N GLU A 41 12.34 45.74 -2.36
CA GLU A 41 12.05 44.62 -1.45
C GLU A 41 11.10 43.60 -2.09
N ILE A 42 10.17 44.05 -2.94
CA ILE A 42 9.28 43.17 -3.72
C ILE A 42 10.09 42.39 -4.78
N VAL A 43 11.06 43.04 -5.43
CA VAL A 43 11.93 42.36 -6.42
C VAL A 43 12.86 41.34 -5.74
N ALA A 44 13.47 41.68 -4.60
CA ALA A 44 14.29 40.76 -3.84
C ALA A 44 13.49 39.54 -3.31
N ALA A 45 12.24 39.75 -2.88
CA ALA A 45 11.35 38.66 -2.49
C ALA A 45 10.98 37.74 -3.67
N ARG A 46 10.76 38.31 -4.87
CA ARG A 46 10.52 37.54 -6.10
C ARG A 46 11.75 36.74 -6.55
N GLU A 47 12.94 37.31 -6.45
CA GLU A 47 14.19 36.60 -6.76
C GLU A 47 14.48 35.48 -5.74
N ALA A 48 14.21 35.72 -4.45
CA ALA A 48 14.34 34.70 -3.41
C ALA A 48 13.34 33.54 -3.58
N LEU A 49 12.10 33.85 -3.99
CA LEU A 49 11.08 32.85 -4.35
C LEU A 49 11.47 32.08 -5.61
N GLY A 50 11.99 32.75 -6.63
CA GLY A 50 12.50 32.12 -7.86
C GLY A 50 13.70 31.19 -7.60
N LEU A 51 14.59 31.56 -6.67
CA LEU A 51 15.71 30.71 -6.23
C LEU A 51 15.25 29.50 -5.40
N LYS A 52 14.17 29.64 -4.60
CA LYS A 52 13.55 28.54 -3.86
C LYS A 52 12.80 27.58 -4.80
N ALA A 53 12.08 28.09 -5.78
CA ALA A 53 11.43 27.30 -6.83
C ALA A 53 12.48 26.53 -7.67
N ALA A 54 13.59 27.18 -8.05
CA ALA A 54 14.71 26.53 -8.74
C ALA A 54 15.51 25.54 -7.87
N LYS A 55 15.32 25.56 -6.54
CA LYS A 55 15.87 24.57 -5.61
C LYS A 55 14.93 23.37 -5.47
N LEU A 56 13.62 23.61 -5.40
CA LEU A 56 12.57 22.59 -5.50
C LEU A 56 12.58 21.86 -6.85
N ASP A 57 12.88 22.55 -7.96
CA ASP A 57 13.08 21.94 -9.29
C ASP A 57 14.34 21.07 -9.37
N ARG A 58 15.36 21.35 -8.55
CA ARG A 58 16.61 20.58 -8.49
C ARG A 58 16.51 19.36 -7.57
N GLU A 59 15.67 19.43 -6.54
CA GLU A 59 15.48 18.35 -5.57
C GLU A 59 14.20 17.51 -5.85
N GLY A 60 13.32 17.99 -6.73
CA GLY A 60 11.99 17.42 -6.99
C GLY A 60 11.06 17.54 -5.76
N PRO A 61 9.72 17.57 -5.93
CA PRO A 61 8.83 17.30 -4.81
C PRO A 61 9.12 15.88 -4.28
N LYS A 62 9.55 15.77 -3.02
CA LYS A 62 9.74 14.45 -2.38
C LYS A 62 8.41 13.71 -2.37
N ARG A 63 8.38 12.53 -3.00
CA ARG A 63 7.27 11.58 -2.90
C ARG A 63 7.17 11.16 -1.43
N PHE A 64 6.00 11.34 -0.82
CA PHE A 64 5.77 11.03 0.60
C PHE A 64 5.57 9.52 0.85
N ASP A 65 5.19 8.78 -0.18
CA ASP A 65 5.00 7.33 -0.17
C ASP A 65 5.97 6.67 -1.16
N ARG A 66 6.58 5.55 -0.77
CA ARG A 66 7.60 4.80 -1.54
C ARG A 66 7.39 3.29 -1.37
N PRO A 67 6.35 2.73 -2.01
CA PRO A 67 5.96 1.33 -1.79
C PRO A 67 7.05 0.33 -2.23
N ALA A 68 7.90 0.71 -3.19
CA ALA A 68 9.05 -0.11 -3.60
C ALA A 68 10.11 -0.22 -2.50
N GLU A 69 10.39 0.87 -1.78
CA GLU A 69 11.40 0.89 -0.70
C GLU A 69 10.91 0.12 0.53
N ALA A 70 9.60 0.17 0.82
CA ALA A 70 8.97 -0.68 1.83
C ALA A 70 9.14 -2.17 1.54
N MET A 71 8.96 -2.59 0.27
CA MET A 71 9.19 -3.98 -0.13
C MET A 71 10.67 -4.37 -0.02
N GLU A 72 11.57 -3.47 -0.44
CA GLU A 72 13.02 -3.66 -0.30
C GLU A 72 13.43 -3.84 1.17
N PHE A 73 12.89 -3.03 2.08
CA PHE A 73 13.10 -3.18 3.53
C PHE A 73 12.81 -4.61 4.01
N TYR A 74 11.62 -5.13 3.67
CA TYR A 74 11.21 -6.48 4.06
C TYR A 74 12.07 -7.57 3.41
N HIS A 75 12.50 -7.37 2.18
CA HIS A 75 13.36 -8.30 1.49
C HIS A 75 14.75 -8.36 2.12
N ASP A 76 15.39 -7.20 2.31
CA ASP A 76 16.77 -7.11 2.77
C ASP A 76 16.95 -7.60 4.21
N GLN A 77 15.92 -7.45 5.05
CA GLN A 77 15.92 -8.03 6.40
C GLN A 77 16.03 -9.56 6.42
N ARG A 78 15.63 -10.24 5.35
CA ARG A 78 15.52 -11.70 5.30
C ARG A 78 16.58 -12.34 4.40
N LEU A 79 17.40 -11.52 3.75
CA LEU A 79 18.41 -11.94 2.80
C LEU A 79 19.72 -12.24 3.54
N ALA A 80 20.36 -13.37 3.21
CA ALA A 80 21.70 -13.65 3.71
C ALA A 80 22.75 -12.82 2.97
N GLU A 81 23.91 -12.58 3.59
CA GLU A 81 24.99 -11.79 2.98
C GLU A 81 25.42 -12.39 1.63
N GLY A 82 25.41 -11.56 0.59
CA GLY A 82 25.83 -11.95 -0.76
C GLY A 82 24.78 -12.72 -1.56
N GLU A 83 23.65 -13.08 -0.96
CA GLU A 83 22.50 -13.62 -1.67
C GLU A 83 21.69 -12.50 -2.33
N THR A 84 20.96 -12.82 -3.39
CA THR A 84 20.05 -11.87 -4.08
C THR A 84 18.60 -12.36 -4.11
N GLU A 85 18.35 -13.56 -3.58
CA GLU A 85 17.01 -14.15 -3.50
C GLU A 85 16.77 -14.77 -2.12
N LEU A 86 15.56 -14.63 -1.60
CA LEU A 86 15.15 -15.28 -0.35
C LEU A 86 15.06 -16.81 -0.53
N PRO A 87 15.38 -17.61 0.50
CA PRO A 87 15.35 -19.07 0.44
C PRO A 87 13.91 -19.62 0.56
N PHE A 88 13.02 -19.22 -0.36
CA PHE A 88 11.58 -19.53 -0.34
C PHE A 88 11.27 -21.02 -0.26
N GLU A 89 12.04 -21.87 -0.94
CA GLU A 89 11.80 -23.31 -0.93
C GLU A 89 12.07 -23.93 0.46
N HIS A 90 13.07 -23.40 1.18
CA HIS A 90 13.34 -23.80 2.56
C HIS A 90 12.22 -23.35 3.49
N MET A 91 11.82 -22.07 3.40
CA MET A 91 10.72 -21.52 4.21
C MET A 91 9.40 -22.29 4.00
N ARG A 92 9.07 -22.60 2.74
CA ARG A 92 7.92 -23.46 2.39
C ARG A 92 8.02 -24.81 3.08
N GLY A 93 9.18 -25.47 3.00
CA GLY A 93 9.40 -26.78 3.61
C GLY A 93 9.25 -26.78 5.14
N GLU A 94 9.61 -25.69 5.81
CA GLU A 94 9.37 -25.55 7.26
C GLU A 94 7.89 -25.33 7.57
N LEU A 95 7.17 -24.52 6.80
CA LEU A 95 5.74 -24.28 6.99
C LEU A 95 4.90 -25.54 6.73
N GLU A 96 5.27 -26.36 5.74
CA GLU A 96 4.67 -27.68 5.50
C GLU A 96 4.82 -28.60 6.71
N LYS A 97 5.98 -28.57 7.39
CA LYS A 97 6.19 -29.35 8.63
C LYS A 97 5.32 -28.84 9.77
N ILE A 98 5.17 -27.52 9.91
CA ILE A 98 4.29 -26.91 10.92
C ILE A 98 2.84 -27.34 10.68
N ARG A 99 2.34 -27.15 9.46
CA ARG A 99 0.97 -27.54 9.07
C ARG A 99 0.70 -29.03 9.28
N ALA A 100 1.66 -29.90 8.91
CA ALA A 100 1.55 -31.34 9.14
C ALA A 100 1.45 -31.71 10.63
N ARG A 101 2.16 -30.98 11.51
CA ARG A 101 2.09 -31.18 12.97
C ARG A 101 0.72 -30.76 13.51
N GLU A 102 0.19 -29.62 13.08
CA GLU A 102 -1.13 -29.15 13.53
C GLU A 102 -2.28 -30.04 13.07
N ILE A 103 -2.25 -30.50 11.82
CA ILE A 103 -3.21 -31.50 11.31
C ILE A 103 -3.11 -32.80 12.11
N ALA A 104 -1.90 -33.23 12.50
CA ALA A 104 -1.71 -34.42 13.32
C ALA A 104 -2.23 -34.24 14.76
N GLN A 105 -2.18 -33.01 15.30
CA GLN A 105 -2.70 -32.70 16.64
C GLN A 105 -4.23 -32.55 16.67
N THR A 106 -4.85 -32.09 15.59
CA THR A 106 -6.32 -31.99 15.44
C THR A 106 -7.00 -33.34 15.17
N LYS A 107 -6.27 -34.35 14.66
CA LYS A 107 -6.74 -35.74 14.58
C LYS A 107 -6.61 -36.44 15.94
N THR A 108 -7.54 -36.17 16.85
CA THR A 108 -7.70 -37.02 18.05
C THR A 108 -8.25 -38.40 17.65
N GLY A 109 -7.60 -39.45 18.15
CA GLY A 109 -8.07 -40.83 18.06
C GLY A 109 -9.30 -41.08 18.92
N ALA A 110 -9.87 -42.28 18.82
CA ALA A 110 -11.16 -42.73 19.37
C ALA A 110 -11.40 -42.51 20.89
N ASP A 111 -10.42 -42.02 21.65
CA ASP A 111 -10.49 -41.86 23.11
C ASP A 111 -10.44 -40.40 23.60
N GLY A 112 -10.50 -39.40 22.72
CA GLY A 112 -10.80 -38.01 23.10
C GLY A 112 -9.82 -37.30 24.06
N ALA A 113 -8.62 -37.84 24.28
CA ALA A 113 -7.59 -37.19 25.09
C ALA A 113 -6.51 -36.54 24.20
N PRO A 114 -6.16 -35.24 24.41
CA PRO A 114 -5.01 -34.64 23.75
C PRO A 114 -3.73 -35.36 24.21
N VAL A 115 -2.92 -35.84 23.26
CA VAL A 115 -1.59 -36.39 23.57
C VAL A 115 -0.65 -35.22 23.87
N PRO A 116 -0.07 -35.12 25.08
CA PRO A 116 0.90 -34.08 25.39
C PRO A 116 2.23 -34.41 24.70
N GLY A 117 2.54 -33.69 23.61
CA GLY A 117 3.91 -33.58 23.12
C GLY A 117 4.73 -32.65 24.03
N PRO A 118 6.08 -32.77 24.07
CA PRO A 118 6.91 -31.86 24.82
C PRO A 118 6.86 -30.48 24.14
N GLY A 119 6.07 -29.58 24.72
CA GLY A 119 5.69 -28.30 24.14
C GLY A 119 4.21 -28.33 23.77
N GLY A 120 3.33 -28.19 24.77
CA GLY A 120 1.95 -27.77 24.48
C GLY A 120 2.03 -26.51 23.63
N ILE A 121 1.33 -26.50 22.51
CA ILE A 121 1.24 -25.32 21.64
C ILE A 121 0.77 -24.18 22.55
N LEU A 122 1.59 -23.13 22.67
CA LEU A 122 1.15 -21.90 23.31
C LEU A 122 -0.10 -21.46 22.56
N ALA A 123 -1.22 -21.28 23.26
CA ALA A 123 -2.40 -20.69 22.65
C ALA A 123 -2.02 -19.28 22.19
N TRP A 124 -2.02 -19.04 20.88
CA TRP A 124 -1.84 -17.71 20.33
C TRP A 124 -3.15 -16.94 20.51
N ASN A 125 -3.06 -15.75 21.10
CA ASN A 125 -4.17 -14.83 21.20
C ASN A 125 -3.82 -13.61 20.33
N GLU A 126 -4.70 -13.29 19.39
CA GLU A 126 -4.57 -12.07 18.61
C GLU A 126 -4.80 -10.85 19.51
N VAL A 127 -3.85 -9.92 19.49
CA VAL A 127 -3.96 -8.65 20.23
C VAL A 127 -4.35 -7.49 19.32
N GLY A 128 -4.46 -7.71 18.01
CA GLY A 128 -4.74 -6.71 16.98
C GLY A 128 -3.47 -6.13 16.33
N PRO A 129 -3.61 -5.04 15.55
CA PRO A 129 -4.84 -4.28 15.30
C PRO A 129 -5.78 -5.00 14.33
N GLY A 130 -7.06 -5.10 14.69
CA GLY A 130 -8.15 -5.52 13.80
C GLY A 130 -8.91 -4.36 13.17
N ASN A 131 -8.67 -3.13 13.66
CA ASN A 131 -9.29 -1.88 13.19
C ASN A 131 -8.37 -0.97 12.39
N ILE A 132 -7.11 -1.35 12.23
CA ILE A 132 -6.16 -0.70 11.34
C ILE A 132 -5.95 -1.67 10.18
N GLY A 133 -6.13 -1.18 8.96
CA GLY A 133 -6.09 -2.03 7.80
C GLY A 133 -4.67 -2.22 7.27
N GLY A 134 -4.60 -2.44 5.98
CA GLY A 134 -3.40 -2.79 5.25
C GLY A 134 -3.75 -3.10 3.80
N ARG A 135 -2.73 -3.29 2.97
CA ARG A 135 -2.88 -3.50 1.53
C ARG A 135 -3.88 -4.59 1.15
N THR A 136 -5.01 -4.14 0.62
CA THR A 136 -6.16 -4.99 0.24
C THR A 136 -6.47 -4.85 -1.23
N ARG A 137 -6.41 -5.96 -1.98
CA ARG A 137 -6.56 -5.97 -3.44
C ARG A 137 -7.73 -6.80 -3.96
N ALA A 138 -8.29 -7.66 -3.13
CA ALA A 138 -9.37 -8.55 -3.53
C ALA A 138 -10.58 -8.32 -2.63
N ILE A 139 -11.74 -8.15 -3.25
CA ILE A 139 -13.06 -8.15 -2.60
C ILE A 139 -13.99 -8.94 -3.52
N VAL A 140 -14.61 -9.99 -3.00
CA VAL A 140 -15.62 -10.77 -3.73
C VAL A 140 -16.82 -11.09 -2.84
N PHE A 141 -17.98 -11.29 -3.47
CA PHE A 141 -19.24 -11.61 -2.81
C PHE A 141 -19.64 -13.03 -3.15
N ASP A 142 -20.25 -13.73 -2.19
CA ASP A 142 -20.99 -14.94 -2.52
C ASP A 142 -22.10 -14.63 -3.55
N PRO A 143 -22.25 -15.44 -4.62
CA PRO A 143 -23.18 -15.15 -5.71
C PRO A 143 -24.65 -15.28 -5.29
N VAL A 144 -24.95 -15.90 -4.15
CA VAL A 144 -26.31 -16.13 -3.65
C VAL A 144 -26.62 -15.21 -2.47
N ASN A 145 -25.69 -15.07 -1.52
CA ASN A 145 -25.85 -14.26 -0.32
C ASN A 145 -24.77 -13.17 -0.21
N PRO A 146 -25.06 -11.91 -0.62
CA PRO A 146 -24.08 -10.84 -0.61
C PRO A 146 -23.65 -10.37 0.79
N ASP A 147 -24.28 -10.85 1.87
CA ASP A 147 -23.75 -10.64 3.23
C ASP A 147 -22.47 -11.46 3.46
N ILE A 148 -22.27 -12.53 2.68
CA ILE A 148 -21.04 -13.31 2.70
C ILE A 148 -20.05 -12.70 1.72
N MET A 149 -18.93 -12.23 2.25
CA MET A 149 -17.88 -11.56 1.49
C MET A 149 -16.51 -12.13 1.84
N TYR A 150 -15.56 -12.01 0.90
CA TYR A 150 -14.17 -12.37 1.13
C TYR A 150 -13.27 -11.22 0.72
N ALA A 151 -12.22 -10.98 1.51
CA ALA A 151 -11.19 -9.99 1.25
C ALA A 151 -9.81 -10.64 1.26
N GLY A 152 -8.91 -10.15 0.40
CA GLY A 152 -7.54 -10.63 0.29
C GLY A 152 -6.53 -9.53 0.62
N GLY A 153 -5.74 -9.77 1.67
CA GLY A 153 -4.61 -8.92 2.05
C GLY A 153 -3.31 -9.40 1.40
N VAL A 154 -2.56 -8.50 0.78
CA VAL A 154 -1.32 -8.83 0.04
C VAL A 154 -0.21 -9.38 0.94
N ALA A 155 -0.30 -9.17 2.25
CA ALA A 155 0.55 -9.81 3.25
C ALA A 155 -0.26 -10.42 4.41
N GLY A 156 -1.58 -10.57 4.25
CA GLY A 156 -2.50 -10.89 5.35
C GLY A 156 -3.38 -12.12 5.13
N GLY A 157 -3.38 -12.73 3.94
CA GLY A 157 -4.18 -13.92 3.66
C GLY A 157 -5.62 -13.60 3.24
N VAL A 158 -6.54 -14.55 3.48
CA VAL A 158 -7.95 -14.44 3.12
C VAL A 158 -8.81 -14.29 4.36
N PHE A 159 -9.64 -13.24 4.38
CA PHE A 159 -10.64 -12.99 5.41
C PHE A 159 -12.04 -13.18 4.87
N LYS A 160 -12.96 -13.57 5.76
CA LYS A 160 -14.38 -13.76 5.47
C LYS A 160 -15.24 -12.91 6.38
N SER A 161 -16.26 -12.29 5.80
CA SER A 161 -17.39 -11.68 6.50
C SER A 161 -18.66 -12.46 6.19
N THR A 162 -19.61 -12.45 7.12
CA THR A 162 -20.97 -13.01 6.95
C THR A 162 -22.05 -12.00 7.29
N ASP A 163 -21.70 -10.71 7.38
CA ASP A 163 -22.55 -9.60 7.80
C ASP A 163 -22.37 -8.34 6.91
N GLY A 164 -22.01 -8.54 5.64
CA GLY A 164 -21.86 -7.44 4.67
C GLY A 164 -20.65 -6.56 4.93
N GLY A 165 -19.58 -7.15 5.48
CA GLY A 165 -18.31 -6.49 5.76
C GLY A 165 -18.25 -5.74 7.09
N ALA A 166 -19.22 -5.94 8.00
CA ALA A 166 -19.21 -5.29 9.30
C ALA A 166 -18.22 -5.94 10.28
N THR A 167 -17.97 -7.24 10.14
CA THR A 167 -16.89 -7.98 10.83
C THR A 167 -16.17 -8.93 9.88
N TRP A 168 -14.88 -9.14 10.13
CA TRP A 168 -14.01 -10.02 9.36
C TRP A 168 -13.34 -11.06 10.27
N ASN A 169 -13.11 -12.24 9.73
CA ASN A 169 -12.37 -13.31 10.40
C ASN A 169 -11.38 -13.94 9.41
N PRO A 170 -10.14 -14.26 9.81
CA PRO A 170 -9.22 -15.00 8.97
C PRO A 170 -9.80 -16.38 8.66
N THR A 171 -9.50 -16.89 7.47
CA THR A 171 -10.02 -18.20 7.02
C THR A 171 -9.00 -19.34 7.18
N ASP A 172 -7.71 -19.07 6.99
CA ASP A 172 -6.61 -20.03 7.16
C ASP A 172 -5.26 -19.29 7.32
N ASP A 173 -4.87 -18.96 8.55
CA ASP A 173 -3.59 -18.30 8.86
C ASP A 173 -2.36 -19.20 8.59
N LEU A 174 -2.59 -20.48 8.27
CA LEU A 174 -1.55 -21.47 7.96
C LEU A 174 -1.58 -21.90 6.50
N MET A 175 -2.29 -21.15 5.66
CA MET A 175 -2.14 -21.26 4.22
C MET A 175 -0.65 -21.09 3.86
N LEU A 176 -0.13 -21.94 2.97
CA LEU A 176 1.31 -22.01 2.68
C LEU A 176 1.91 -20.68 2.15
N ASN A 177 1.07 -19.73 1.77
CA ASN A 177 1.44 -18.39 1.39
C ASN A 177 0.27 -17.44 1.67
N LEU A 178 0.50 -16.36 2.42
CA LEU A 178 -0.53 -15.37 2.78
C LEU A 178 -0.56 -14.17 1.82
N ALA A 179 0.23 -14.18 0.75
CA ALA A 179 0.32 -13.04 -0.15
C ALA A 179 -0.81 -13.02 -1.18
N VAL A 180 -2.03 -12.70 -0.76
CA VAL A 180 -3.22 -12.82 -1.60
C VAL A 180 -3.47 -11.54 -2.39
N SER A 181 -3.31 -11.60 -3.71
CA SER A 181 -3.50 -10.45 -4.60
C SER A 181 -4.83 -10.44 -5.33
N THR A 182 -5.45 -11.61 -5.49
CA THR A 182 -6.72 -11.77 -6.21
C THR A 182 -7.49 -12.95 -5.63
N ILE A 183 -8.82 -12.81 -5.56
CA ILE A 183 -9.74 -13.88 -5.22
C ILE A 183 -10.78 -13.94 -6.34
N ALA A 184 -11.12 -15.14 -6.79
CA ALA A 184 -12.25 -15.39 -7.66
C ALA A 184 -13.18 -16.42 -7.00
N ILE A 185 -14.47 -16.12 -6.99
CA ILE A 185 -15.53 -17.01 -6.52
C ILE A 185 -16.32 -17.52 -7.73
N ASP A 186 -16.63 -18.81 -7.74
CA ASP A 186 -17.37 -19.40 -8.84
C ASP A 186 -18.79 -18.80 -8.88
N PRO A 187 -19.19 -18.16 -9.99
CA PRO A 187 -20.50 -17.51 -10.08
C PRO A 187 -21.67 -18.51 -9.98
N ASN A 188 -21.41 -19.81 -10.17
CA ASN A 188 -22.41 -20.87 -10.11
C ASN A 188 -22.35 -21.70 -8.81
N ASP A 189 -21.32 -21.53 -7.97
CA ASP A 189 -21.18 -22.23 -6.68
C ASP A 189 -20.32 -21.42 -5.68
N GLY A 190 -20.97 -20.74 -4.74
CA GLY A 190 -20.31 -19.93 -3.71
C GLY A 190 -19.37 -20.69 -2.75
N ASN A 191 -19.37 -22.03 -2.77
CA ASN A 191 -18.41 -22.83 -2.01
C ASN A 191 -17.03 -22.91 -2.67
N VAL A 192 -16.94 -22.62 -3.96
CA VAL A 192 -15.71 -22.77 -4.75
C VAL A 192 -15.05 -21.40 -4.92
N LEU A 193 -13.85 -21.27 -4.35
CA LEU A 193 -13.04 -20.06 -4.41
C LEU A 193 -11.61 -20.38 -4.84
N TYR A 194 -10.97 -19.41 -5.49
CA TYR A 194 -9.58 -19.46 -5.90
C TYR A 194 -8.86 -18.21 -5.42
N ALA A 195 -7.78 -18.37 -4.68
CA ALA A 195 -6.90 -17.29 -4.23
C ALA A 195 -5.59 -17.34 -5.03
N GLY A 196 -5.33 -16.30 -5.81
CA GLY A 196 -4.07 -16.12 -6.52
C GLY A 196 -3.06 -15.40 -5.62
N THR A 197 -1.86 -15.97 -5.51
CA THR A 197 -0.82 -15.43 -4.62
C THR A 197 0.30 -14.69 -5.37
N GLY A 198 0.91 -13.75 -4.67
CA GLY A 198 2.03 -12.92 -5.10
C GLY A 198 1.62 -11.63 -5.79
N GLU A 199 2.32 -10.53 -5.50
CA GLU A 199 2.01 -9.20 -6.03
C GLU A 199 2.90 -8.84 -7.21
N GLY A 200 2.32 -8.70 -8.41
CA GLY A 200 3.09 -8.39 -9.62
C GLY A 200 3.23 -6.91 -9.96
N PHE A 201 2.69 -6.00 -9.14
CA PHE A 201 2.58 -4.56 -9.42
C PHE A 201 3.71 -3.77 -8.73
N GLY A 202 4.56 -3.07 -9.50
CA GLY A 202 5.68 -2.28 -8.95
C GLY A 202 6.84 -2.09 -9.94
N THR A 203 7.63 -1.04 -9.76
CA THR A 203 8.88 -0.78 -10.51
C THR A 203 10.07 -0.84 -9.56
N GLY A 204 11.07 -1.66 -9.89
CA GLY A 204 12.41 -1.55 -9.28
C GLY A 204 12.63 -2.07 -7.85
N GLY A 205 11.80 -2.99 -7.33
CA GLY A 205 12.02 -3.63 -6.02
C GLY A 205 11.65 -5.12 -5.99
N PRO A 206 12.01 -5.85 -4.91
CA PRO A 206 11.64 -7.26 -4.73
C PRO A 206 10.14 -7.38 -4.46
N PHE A 207 9.43 -8.09 -5.32
CA PHE A 207 7.99 -8.27 -5.22
C PHE A 207 7.61 -9.31 -4.17
N VAL A 208 6.41 -9.20 -3.57
CA VAL A 208 5.91 -10.25 -2.67
C VAL A 208 5.64 -11.51 -3.50
N ARG A 209 6.54 -12.50 -3.39
CA ARG A 209 6.44 -13.74 -4.16
C ARG A 209 5.35 -14.65 -3.60
N GLY A 210 4.47 -15.09 -4.49
CA GLY A 210 3.46 -16.11 -4.23
C GLY A 210 3.95 -17.54 -4.43
N LEU A 211 3.03 -18.48 -4.17
CA LEU A 211 3.19 -19.92 -4.42
C LEU A 211 2.11 -20.46 -5.39
N GLY A 212 1.55 -19.62 -6.23
CA GLY A 212 0.53 -20.01 -7.22
C GLY A 212 -0.90 -19.82 -6.75
N ILE A 213 -1.79 -20.70 -7.18
CA ILE A 213 -3.23 -20.57 -6.93
C ILE A 213 -3.65 -21.59 -5.86
N PHE A 214 -4.40 -21.14 -4.87
CA PHE A 214 -5.02 -21.98 -3.86
C PHE A 214 -6.51 -22.07 -4.12
N LYS A 215 -7.09 -23.24 -3.88
CA LYS A 215 -8.52 -23.51 -4.07
C LYS A 215 -9.17 -23.92 -2.76
N SER A 216 -10.35 -23.36 -2.53
CA SER A 216 -11.32 -23.80 -1.54
C SER A 216 -12.51 -24.45 -2.26
N THR A 217 -13.10 -25.47 -1.66
CA THR A 217 -14.38 -26.08 -2.09
C THR A 217 -15.39 -26.13 -0.94
N ASP A 218 -15.13 -25.40 0.14
CA ASP A 218 -15.90 -25.38 1.39
C ASP A 218 -16.10 -23.94 1.90
N ALA A 219 -16.32 -23.00 0.96
CA ALA A 219 -16.60 -21.59 1.26
C ALA A 219 -15.51 -20.92 2.12
N GLY A 220 -14.26 -21.22 1.79
CA GLY A 220 -13.06 -20.63 2.38
C GLY A 220 -12.59 -21.32 3.65
N ALA A 221 -13.26 -22.37 4.14
CA ALA A 221 -12.86 -23.02 5.39
C ALA A 221 -11.51 -23.74 5.29
N THR A 222 -11.14 -24.25 4.10
CA THR A 222 -9.81 -24.82 3.84
C THR A 222 -9.25 -24.41 2.49
N TRP A 223 -7.94 -24.17 2.45
CA TRP A 223 -7.23 -23.79 1.23
C TRP A 223 -6.15 -24.80 0.84
N ASN A 224 -6.22 -25.28 -0.41
CA ASN A 224 -5.29 -26.24 -0.98
C ASN A 224 -4.59 -25.66 -2.21
N GLN A 225 -3.26 -25.73 -2.23
CA GLN A 225 -2.49 -25.31 -3.40
C GLN A 225 -2.82 -26.20 -4.61
N LEU A 226 -3.11 -25.57 -5.75
CA LEU A 226 -3.36 -26.30 -6.99
C LEU A 226 -2.06 -26.84 -7.56
N SER A 227 -1.94 -28.16 -7.64
CA SER A 227 -0.74 -28.82 -8.19
C SER A 227 -0.46 -28.42 -9.64
N GLY A 228 -1.48 -28.05 -10.41
CA GLY A 228 -1.36 -27.57 -11.78
C GLY A 228 -0.66 -26.21 -11.91
N THR A 229 -0.53 -25.43 -10.83
CA THR A 229 0.25 -24.18 -10.81
C THR A 229 1.67 -24.36 -10.27
N VAL A 230 2.02 -25.58 -9.87
CA VAL A 230 3.34 -25.94 -9.30
C VAL A 230 4.09 -26.89 -10.22
N SER A 231 3.39 -27.88 -10.78
CA SER A 231 3.93 -28.94 -11.61
C SER A 231 3.29 -28.92 -12.99
N GLY A 232 4.05 -29.30 -14.02
CA GLY A 232 3.58 -29.24 -15.41
C GLY A 232 3.61 -27.84 -16.03
N VAL A 233 4.12 -26.84 -15.31
CA VAL A 233 4.31 -25.45 -15.77
C VAL A 233 5.77 -25.02 -15.54
N PRO A 234 6.28 -24.01 -16.26
CA PRO A 234 7.60 -23.46 -16.01
C PRO A 234 7.73 -22.95 -14.56
N THR A 235 8.88 -23.18 -13.93
CA THR A 235 9.18 -22.62 -12.61
C THR A 235 8.99 -21.11 -12.62
N GLY A 236 8.24 -20.60 -11.64
CA GLY A 236 7.93 -19.17 -11.50
C GLY A 236 6.77 -18.65 -12.33
N ALA A 237 6.13 -19.47 -13.18
CA ALA A 237 4.97 -19.07 -13.98
C ALA A 237 3.83 -18.47 -13.17
N PHE A 238 3.63 -18.96 -11.94
CA PHE A 238 2.56 -18.55 -11.03
C PHE A 238 3.08 -17.93 -9.72
N TYR A 239 4.31 -17.40 -9.68
CA TYR A 239 4.78 -16.65 -8.51
C TYR A 239 4.08 -15.29 -8.33
N TYR A 240 3.45 -14.77 -9.38
CA TYR A 240 2.76 -13.49 -9.37
C TYR A 240 1.45 -13.64 -10.15
N VAL A 241 0.39 -14.04 -9.45
CA VAL A 241 -0.96 -14.19 -10.03
C VAL A 241 -1.73 -12.89 -9.83
N ASN A 242 -1.80 -12.08 -10.89
CA ASN A 242 -2.32 -10.71 -10.83
C ASN A 242 -3.85 -10.66 -10.86
N LYS A 243 -4.48 -11.59 -11.59
CA LYS A 243 -5.94 -11.67 -11.75
C LYS A 243 -6.36 -13.10 -12.04
N ILE A 244 -7.46 -13.54 -11.45
CA ILE A 244 -8.18 -14.76 -11.84
C ILE A 244 -9.58 -14.36 -12.28
N VAL A 245 -10.05 -14.90 -13.40
CA VAL A 245 -11.45 -14.84 -13.82
C VAL A 245 -11.97 -16.24 -14.11
N ILE A 246 -13.20 -16.51 -13.69
CA ILE A 246 -13.91 -17.77 -13.92
C ILE A 246 -14.91 -17.53 -15.05
N SER A 247 -15.03 -18.48 -15.97
CA SER A 247 -16.05 -18.38 -17.02
C SER A 247 -17.44 -18.35 -16.38
N PRO A 248 -18.30 -17.40 -16.76
CA PRO A 248 -19.70 -17.39 -16.32
C PRO A 248 -20.48 -18.59 -16.86
N ASN A 249 -19.99 -19.22 -17.93
CA ASN A 249 -20.68 -20.30 -18.64
C ASN A 249 -20.21 -21.71 -18.22
N ASP A 250 -19.05 -21.83 -17.56
CA ASP A 250 -18.41 -23.11 -17.23
C ASP A 250 -17.49 -22.97 -16.01
N SER A 251 -17.95 -23.47 -14.87
CA SER A 251 -17.21 -23.49 -13.59
C SER A 251 -15.84 -24.18 -13.62
N ASN A 252 -15.59 -25.05 -14.62
CA ASN A 252 -14.28 -25.69 -14.78
C ASN A 252 -13.30 -24.87 -15.64
N ARG A 253 -13.79 -23.79 -16.28
CA ARG A 253 -12.98 -22.94 -17.13
C ARG A 253 -12.57 -21.68 -16.39
N LEU A 254 -11.26 -21.54 -16.20
CA LEU A 254 -10.66 -20.38 -15.56
C LEU A 254 -9.54 -19.81 -16.41
N TYR A 255 -9.27 -18.54 -16.17
CA TYR A 255 -8.17 -17.81 -16.77
C TYR A 255 -7.38 -17.10 -15.68
N ALA A 256 -6.05 -17.09 -15.82
CA ALA A 256 -5.15 -16.44 -14.88
C ALA A 256 -4.19 -15.50 -15.61
N ALA A 257 -4.15 -14.24 -15.18
CA ALA A 257 -3.16 -13.26 -15.58
C ALA A 257 -1.91 -13.40 -14.72
N THR A 258 -0.77 -13.59 -15.37
CA THR A 258 0.54 -13.74 -14.72
C THR A 258 1.60 -12.93 -15.45
N ARG A 259 2.81 -12.89 -14.90
CA ARG A 259 3.98 -12.33 -15.61
C ARG A 259 4.34 -13.07 -16.91
N TYR A 260 3.90 -14.32 -17.07
CA TYR A 260 4.11 -15.10 -18.29
C TYR A 260 3.05 -14.81 -19.37
N GLY A 261 1.96 -14.13 -19.01
CA GLY A 261 0.81 -13.85 -19.85
C GLY A 261 -0.47 -14.48 -19.30
N VAL A 262 -1.40 -14.82 -20.20
CA VAL A 262 -2.70 -15.41 -19.86
C VAL A 262 -2.62 -16.93 -19.95
N TRP A 263 -2.96 -17.58 -18.84
CA TRP A 263 -3.14 -19.02 -18.74
C TRP A 263 -4.63 -19.37 -18.75
N ARG A 264 -4.96 -20.54 -19.28
CA ARG A 264 -6.31 -21.12 -19.25
C ARG A 264 -6.29 -22.54 -18.73
N THR A 265 -7.29 -22.89 -17.93
CA THR A 265 -7.65 -24.26 -17.55
C THR A 265 -9.06 -24.56 -18.03
N LEU A 266 -9.35 -25.84 -18.32
CA LEU A 266 -10.67 -26.36 -18.68
C LEU A 266 -11.15 -27.45 -17.69
N ASP A 267 -10.41 -27.68 -16.61
CA ASP A 267 -10.61 -28.77 -15.66
C ASP A 267 -10.51 -28.31 -14.20
N GLY A 268 -10.89 -27.05 -13.93
CA GLY A 268 -10.93 -26.50 -12.58
C GLY A 268 -9.56 -26.29 -11.96
N GLY A 269 -8.51 -26.16 -12.79
CA GLY A 269 -7.15 -25.83 -12.37
C GLY A 269 -6.19 -27.01 -12.22
N ALA A 270 -6.58 -28.21 -12.66
CA ALA A 270 -5.69 -29.37 -12.65
C ALA A 270 -4.60 -29.27 -13.72
N ASN A 271 -4.94 -28.77 -14.91
CA ASN A 271 -4.00 -28.50 -16.00
C ASN A 271 -4.17 -27.08 -16.55
N TRP A 272 -3.04 -26.43 -16.86
CA TRP A 272 -3.00 -25.06 -17.39
C TRP A 272 -2.22 -25.00 -18.70
N SER A 273 -2.74 -24.22 -19.65
CA SER A 273 -2.08 -23.91 -20.93
C SER A 273 -1.95 -22.41 -21.10
N VAL A 274 -0.80 -21.93 -21.54
CA VAL A 274 -0.64 -20.53 -21.97
C VAL A 274 -1.46 -20.32 -23.24
N VAL A 275 -2.35 -19.33 -23.22
CA VAL A 275 -3.19 -18.96 -24.36
C VAL A 275 -2.83 -17.61 -24.96
N LEU A 276 -2.13 -16.76 -24.20
CA LEU A 276 -1.49 -15.55 -24.67
C LEU A 276 -0.19 -15.37 -23.92
N ALA A 277 0.95 -15.54 -24.59
CA ALA A 277 2.27 -15.46 -23.97
C ALA A 277 2.88 -14.06 -24.09
N ASN A 278 3.76 -13.70 -23.15
CA ASN A 278 4.77 -12.68 -23.42
C ASN A 278 6.04 -13.34 -24.01
N PRO A 279 6.38 -13.13 -25.30
CA PRO A 279 7.53 -13.77 -25.94
C PRO A 279 8.88 -13.44 -25.26
N SER A 280 9.01 -12.25 -24.65
CA SER A 280 10.25 -11.79 -24.02
C SER A 280 10.59 -12.54 -22.72
N TYR A 281 9.59 -13.10 -22.03
CA TYR A 281 9.77 -13.85 -20.78
C TYR A 281 9.92 -15.37 -20.96
N MET A 282 9.39 -15.93 -22.06
CA MET A 282 9.59 -17.35 -22.37
C MET A 282 11.05 -17.69 -22.73
N ALA A 283 11.88 -16.67 -23.00
CA ALA A 283 13.29 -16.81 -23.34
C ALA A 283 14.26 -16.39 -22.21
N ALA A 284 13.79 -15.75 -21.14
CA ALA A 284 14.64 -15.15 -20.10
C ALA A 284 14.42 -15.83 -18.74
N ALA A 285 15.47 -16.42 -18.18
CA ALA A 285 15.46 -17.11 -16.88
C ALA A 285 15.50 -16.17 -15.65
N ASN A 286 15.37 -14.84 -15.82
CA ASN A 286 15.53 -13.88 -14.72
C ASN A 286 14.30 -12.96 -14.59
N VAL A 287 13.45 -13.28 -13.60
CA VAL A 287 12.24 -12.53 -13.20
C VAL A 287 12.59 -11.38 -12.22
N SER A 288 13.86 -11.00 -12.11
CA SER A 288 14.38 -10.13 -11.05
C SER A 288 14.41 -8.63 -11.39
N ASN A 289 14.26 -8.23 -12.65
CA ASN A 289 14.62 -6.85 -13.07
C ASN A 289 13.50 -5.80 -13.08
N GLY A 290 12.47 -5.92 -12.23
CA GLY A 290 11.59 -4.81 -11.88
C GLY A 290 10.74 -4.17 -13.00
N SER A 291 10.87 -4.60 -14.26
CA SER A 291 10.02 -4.21 -15.38
C SER A 291 9.00 -5.33 -15.60
N THR A 292 7.83 -5.22 -15.00
CA THR A 292 6.77 -6.23 -15.22
C THR A 292 6.47 -6.29 -16.71
N LEU A 293 6.56 -7.43 -17.39
CA LEU A 293 6.22 -7.55 -18.83
C LEU A 293 5.20 -8.68 -19.00
N GLY A 294 4.08 -8.63 -18.28
CA GLY A 294 3.07 -9.69 -18.35
C GLY A 294 1.65 -9.16 -18.26
N CYS A 295 0.69 -10.07 -18.14
CA CYS A 295 -0.71 -9.70 -18.02
C CYS A 295 -0.97 -9.23 -16.58
N LEU A 296 -1.41 -7.99 -16.43
CA LEU A 296 -1.68 -7.32 -15.16
C LEU A 296 -3.17 -7.34 -14.79
N ASP A 297 -4.05 -7.35 -15.79
CA ASP A 297 -5.48 -7.40 -15.58
C ASP A 297 -6.19 -8.20 -16.69
N LEU A 298 -7.33 -8.77 -16.34
CA LEU A 298 -8.10 -9.67 -17.17
C LEU A 298 -9.59 -9.54 -16.84
N ALA A 299 -10.42 -9.39 -17.87
CA ALA A 299 -11.86 -9.30 -17.73
C ALA A 299 -12.56 -10.26 -18.70
N VAL A 300 -13.70 -10.80 -18.29
CA VAL A 300 -14.55 -11.69 -19.10
C VAL A 300 -15.95 -11.09 -19.19
N ARG A 301 -16.53 -11.10 -20.38
CA ARG A 301 -17.93 -10.72 -20.58
C ARG A 301 -18.87 -11.76 -19.98
N SER A 302 -19.92 -11.28 -19.34
CA SER A 302 -20.93 -12.10 -18.68
C SER A 302 -22.04 -12.59 -19.62
N ASP A 303 -22.16 -11.99 -20.80
CA ASP A 303 -23.31 -12.13 -21.70
C ASP A 303 -23.03 -12.96 -22.97
N ARG A 304 -21.87 -13.61 -23.06
CA ARG A 304 -21.40 -14.30 -24.28
C ARG A 304 -21.01 -15.75 -24.00
N ASN A 305 -21.31 -16.63 -24.96
CA ASN A 305 -20.79 -18.00 -25.03
C ASN A 305 -20.47 -18.32 -26.51
N PRO A 306 -19.20 -18.59 -26.90
CA PRO A 306 -18.01 -18.73 -26.05
C PRO A 306 -17.64 -17.44 -25.31
N ASP A 307 -16.79 -17.57 -24.29
CA ASP A 307 -16.36 -16.44 -23.47
C ASP A 307 -15.61 -15.40 -24.32
N VAL A 308 -15.93 -14.12 -24.12
CA VAL A 308 -15.19 -12.99 -24.70
C VAL A 308 -14.34 -12.37 -23.60
N LEU A 309 -13.04 -12.21 -23.86
CA LEU A 309 -12.03 -11.81 -22.88
C LEU A 309 -11.29 -10.56 -23.31
N PHE A 310 -10.89 -9.75 -22.34
CA PHE A 310 -9.96 -8.63 -22.52
C PHE A 310 -8.77 -8.82 -21.59
N ALA A 311 -7.56 -8.68 -22.11
CA ALA A 311 -6.31 -8.83 -21.36
C ALA A 311 -5.45 -7.58 -21.50
N ALA A 312 -4.95 -7.08 -20.36
CA ALA A 312 -4.11 -5.90 -20.27
C ALA A 312 -2.69 -6.31 -19.87
N PHE A 313 -1.71 -5.95 -20.71
CA PHE A 313 -0.29 -6.15 -20.45
C PHE A 313 0.37 -4.80 -20.25
N GLY A 314 1.11 -4.64 -19.15
CA GLY A 314 1.85 -3.42 -18.88
C GLY A 314 3.32 -3.71 -18.59
N SER A 315 4.21 -2.81 -19.00
CA SER A 315 5.62 -2.71 -18.58
C SER A 315 6.16 -1.29 -18.58
N SER A 316 7.38 -1.10 -18.07
CA SER A 316 8.09 0.17 -18.17
C SER A 316 8.60 0.52 -19.57
N GLN A 317 8.45 -0.36 -20.58
CA GLN A 317 9.05 -0.19 -21.92
C GLN A 317 8.11 -0.54 -23.10
N ALA A 318 7.10 -1.39 -22.91
CA ALA A 318 6.20 -1.92 -23.95
C ALA A 318 4.95 -2.59 -23.36
N ASP A 319 3.82 -2.43 -24.04
CA ASP A 319 2.47 -2.67 -23.51
C ASP A 319 1.54 -3.27 -24.56
N GLY A 320 0.42 -3.86 -24.13
CA GLY A 320 -0.61 -4.31 -25.07
C GLY A 320 -1.97 -4.56 -24.45
N LEU A 321 -3.01 -4.12 -25.17
CA LEU A 321 -4.40 -4.50 -24.91
C LEU A 321 -4.79 -5.58 -25.92
N PHE A 322 -5.43 -6.64 -25.45
CA PHE A 322 -5.83 -7.78 -26.28
C PHE A 322 -7.27 -8.17 -26.02
N ARG A 323 -7.93 -8.70 -27.05
CA ARG A 323 -9.26 -9.29 -26.97
C ARG A 323 -9.27 -10.70 -27.55
N SER A 324 -10.09 -11.57 -26.99
CA SER A 324 -10.42 -12.89 -27.53
C SER A 324 -11.93 -13.06 -27.61
N ASP A 325 -12.43 -13.64 -28.70
CA ASP A 325 -13.86 -13.88 -28.93
C ASP A 325 -14.26 -15.36 -28.86
N ASP A 326 -13.32 -16.23 -28.52
CA ASP A 326 -13.46 -17.68 -28.63
C ASP A 326 -12.93 -18.42 -27.39
N GLY A 327 -13.08 -17.81 -26.22
CA GLY A 327 -12.64 -18.38 -24.95
C GLY A 327 -11.13 -18.48 -24.83
N GLY A 328 -10.39 -17.56 -25.45
CA GLY A 328 -8.93 -17.49 -25.38
C GLY A 328 -8.23 -18.42 -26.36
N ALA A 329 -8.89 -18.95 -27.40
CA ALA A 329 -8.21 -19.77 -28.40
C ALA A 329 -7.43 -18.91 -29.40
N THR A 330 -7.95 -17.73 -29.75
CA THR A 330 -7.27 -16.71 -30.57
C THR A 330 -7.37 -15.33 -29.92
N TRP A 331 -6.42 -14.46 -30.24
CA TRP A 331 -6.31 -13.12 -29.65
C TRP A 331 -6.03 -12.06 -30.72
N PHE A 332 -6.72 -10.93 -30.61
CA PHE A 332 -6.53 -9.72 -31.40
C PHE A 332 -5.87 -8.67 -30.51
N GLY A 333 -4.77 -8.08 -30.97
CA GLY A 333 -4.07 -7.01 -30.27
C GLY A 333 -4.49 -5.63 -30.78
N TYR A 334 -4.59 -4.67 -29.87
CA TYR A 334 -4.81 -3.26 -30.19
C TYR A 334 -3.49 -2.50 -30.24
N ASN A 335 -3.42 -1.52 -31.15
CA ASN A 335 -2.33 -0.56 -31.14
C ASN A 335 -2.55 0.43 -30.00
N THR A 336 -1.68 0.41 -29.01
CA THR A 336 -1.66 1.41 -27.94
C THR A 336 -0.64 2.51 -28.28
N PRO A 337 -0.85 3.74 -27.77
CA PRO A 337 0.16 4.80 -27.82
C PRO A 337 1.53 4.33 -27.29
N SER A 338 2.61 4.96 -27.75
CA SER A 338 3.96 4.68 -27.25
C SER A 338 4.13 5.13 -25.79
N HIS A 339 5.03 4.47 -25.04
CA HIS A 339 5.38 4.79 -23.64
C HIS A 339 4.28 4.52 -22.61
N GLN A 340 3.38 3.59 -22.88
CA GLN A 340 2.41 3.22 -21.88
C GLN A 340 3.01 2.33 -20.78
N GLY A 341 2.29 2.26 -19.66
CA GLY A 341 2.53 1.32 -18.58
C GLY A 341 1.31 0.48 -18.15
N ARG A 342 0.89 0.64 -16.89
CA ARG A 342 -0.08 -0.27 -16.30
C ARG A 342 -1.43 0.04 -16.92
N MET A 343 -2.18 -1.01 -17.22
CA MET A 343 -3.56 -0.89 -17.67
C MET A 343 -4.48 -1.67 -16.76
N SER A 344 -5.69 -1.14 -16.58
CA SER A 344 -6.78 -1.78 -15.83
C SER A 344 -8.06 -1.70 -16.67
N ILE A 345 -8.87 -2.77 -16.65
CA ILE A 345 -10.03 -2.96 -17.52
C ILE A 345 -11.31 -3.02 -16.68
N ALA A 346 -12.36 -2.32 -17.12
CA ALA A 346 -13.70 -2.48 -16.58
C ALA A 346 -14.74 -2.68 -17.70
N ILE A 347 -15.58 -3.70 -17.57
CA ILE A 347 -16.73 -3.94 -18.45
C ILE A 347 -17.97 -3.38 -17.74
N ALA A 348 -18.81 -2.63 -18.43
CA ALA A 348 -20.04 -2.10 -17.86
C ALA A 348 -21.06 -3.23 -17.61
N PRO A 349 -21.52 -3.45 -16.37
CA PRO A 349 -22.46 -4.56 -16.09
C PRO A 349 -23.81 -4.41 -16.81
N SER A 350 -24.28 -3.17 -16.98
CA SER A 350 -25.54 -2.85 -17.68
C SER A 350 -25.48 -3.05 -19.20
N ASP A 351 -24.28 -2.99 -19.78
CA ASP A 351 -24.05 -3.12 -21.21
C ASP A 351 -22.61 -3.61 -21.45
N ASN A 352 -22.44 -4.93 -21.66
CA ASN A 352 -21.12 -5.54 -21.78
C ASN A 352 -20.39 -5.18 -23.10
N ASP A 353 -21.04 -4.42 -24.02
CA ASP A 353 -20.36 -3.81 -25.16
C ASP A 353 -19.59 -2.54 -24.73
N VAL A 354 -19.95 -1.91 -23.61
CA VAL A 354 -19.20 -0.77 -23.08
C VAL A 354 -18.04 -1.23 -22.21
N VAL A 355 -16.82 -0.96 -22.66
CA VAL A 355 -15.57 -1.38 -21.96
C VAL A 355 -14.63 -0.19 -21.81
N TYR A 356 -14.15 0.03 -20.59
CA TYR A 356 -13.18 1.06 -20.26
C TYR A 356 -11.80 0.49 -19.98
N VAL A 357 -10.76 1.24 -20.35
CA VAL A 357 -9.36 0.91 -20.05
C VAL A 357 -8.60 2.16 -19.62
N THR A 358 -8.08 2.17 -18.40
CA THR A 358 -7.09 3.16 -17.96
C THR A 358 -5.71 2.73 -18.40
N MET A 359 -4.85 3.67 -18.79
CA MET A 359 -3.48 3.39 -19.23
C MET A 359 -2.52 4.41 -18.60
N THR A 360 -1.41 3.98 -18.00
CA THR A 360 -0.42 4.92 -17.43
C THR A 360 0.62 5.36 -18.47
N ASP A 361 1.28 6.51 -18.27
CA ASP A 361 2.41 7.02 -19.06
C ASP A 361 3.75 6.80 -18.32
N ASN A 362 4.72 6.25 -19.03
CA ASN A 362 6.07 5.94 -18.59
C ASN A 362 7.16 6.83 -19.22
N GLY A 363 6.86 7.68 -20.22
CA GLY A 363 7.90 8.26 -21.08
C GLY A 363 7.97 9.78 -21.23
N GLY A 364 6.95 10.56 -20.86
CA GLY A 364 6.90 11.97 -21.28
C GLY A 364 7.63 12.97 -20.37
N LEU A 365 7.42 12.88 -19.04
CA LEU A 365 7.75 13.96 -18.10
C LEU A 365 8.19 13.42 -16.71
N GLY A 366 9.05 12.39 -16.71
CA GLY A 366 9.73 11.90 -15.50
C GLY A 366 9.37 10.50 -14.99
N GLY A 367 8.55 9.70 -15.70
CA GLY A 367 8.42 8.26 -15.41
C GLY A 367 7.61 7.88 -14.16
N TYR A 368 6.56 8.64 -13.81
CA TYR A 368 5.78 8.45 -12.57
C TYR A 368 4.41 7.76 -12.75
N GLY A 369 4.12 7.07 -13.86
CA GLY A 369 2.87 6.30 -13.99
C GLY A 369 1.57 7.14 -13.92
N ARG A 370 1.58 8.37 -14.44
CA ARG A 370 0.39 9.23 -14.60
C ARG A 370 -0.62 8.58 -15.54
N ILE A 371 -1.92 8.93 -15.51
CA ILE A 371 -2.82 8.42 -16.55
C ILE A 371 -2.42 9.04 -17.91
N ALA A 372 -2.00 8.19 -18.84
CA ALA A 372 -1.76 8.55 -20.23
C ALA A 372 -3.08 8.80 -20.94
N ASN A 373 -4.00 7.84 -20.81
CA ASN A 373 -5.27 7.83 -21.51
C ASN A 373 -6.33 7.05 -20.71
N LEU A 374 -7.58 7.45 -20.88
CA LEU A 374 -8.75 6.60 -20.65
C LEU A 374 -9.35 6.27 -22.01
N TYR A 375 -9.41 4.98 -22.33
CA TYR A 375 -10.08 4.48 -23.52
C TYR A 375 -11.44 3.91 -23.18
N ARG A 376 -12.36 4.00 -24.14
CA ARG A 376 -13.68 3.39 -24.10
C ARG A 376 -14.00 2.75 -25.43
N ALA A 377 -14.55 1.53 -25.40
CA ALA A 377 -15.27 0.92 -26.50
C ALA A 377 -16.77 0.99 -26.20
N ASP A 378 -17.58 1.19 -27.23
CA ASP A 378 -19.05 1.24 -27.17
C ASP A 378 -19.71 0.01 -27.81
N ASP A 379 -18.92 -0.81 -28.51
CA ASP A 379 -19.33 -1.98 -29.27
C ASP A 379 -18.56 -3.25 -28.84
N GLY A 380 -17.78 -3.15 -27.77
CA GLY A 380 -16.89 -4.19 -27.27
C GLY A 380 -15.66 -4.42 -28.14
N GLU A 381 -15.47 -3.64 -29.21
CA GLU A 381 -14.46 -3.90 -30.23
C GLU A 381 -13.53 -2.71 -30.45
N ASN A 382 -14.06 -1.49 -30.56
CA ASN A 382 -13.33 -0.32 -31.03
C ASN A 382 -13.06 0.67 -29.89
N PHE A 383 -11.84 0.62 -29.36
CA PHE A 383 -11.40 1.51 -28.28
C PHE A 383 -11.02 2.90 -28.81
N ASN A 384 -11.69 3.93 -28.31
CA ASN A 384 -11.40 5.34 -28.58
C ASN A 384 -10.93 6.04 -27.30
N ALA A 385 -9.94 6.92 -27.42
CA ALA A 385 -9.51 7.74 -26.30
C ALA A 385 -10.63 8.74 -25.95
N VAL A 386 -11.05 8.73 -24.68
CA VAL A 386 -12.03 9.68 -24.12
C VAL A 386 -11.33 10.79 -23.33
N LEU A 387 -10.14 10.49 -22.81
CA LEU A 387 -9.27 11.40 -22.09
C LEU A 387 -7.82 11.07 -22.47
N ASP A 388 -7.01 12.11 -22.72
CA ASP A 388 -5.58 12.01 -23.02
C ASP A 388 -4.74 12.91 -22.08
N LEU A 389 -3.41 12.91 -22.25
CA LEU A 389 -2.50 13.77 -21.49
C LEU A 389 -2.71 15.28 -21.69
N ASN A 390 -3.34 15.68 -22.81
CA ASN A 390 -3.66 17.08 -23.07
C ASN A 390 -4.98 17.50 -22.41
N HIS A 391 -5.77 16.52 -21.99
CA HIS A 391 -6.98 16.72 -21.24
C HIS A 391 -6.66 17.23 -19.83
N LYS A 392 -7.49 18.17 -19.34
CA LYS A 392 -7.26 18.82 -18.04
C LYS A 392 -7.15 17.85 -16.86
N PHE A 393 -7.74 16.65 -16.97
CA PHE A 393 -7.76 15.62 -15.92
C PHE A 393 -6.66 14.54 -16.05
N GLY A 394 -5.96 14.46 -17.19
CA GLY A 394 -4.93 13.44 -17.44
C GLY A 394 -3.78 13.43 -16.43
N PRO A 395 -3.25 14.58 -16.00
CA PRO A 395 -2.19 14.56 -14.99
C PRO A 395 -2.64 14.19 -13.57
N TRP A 396 -3.94 14.02 -13.28
CA TRP A 396 -4.47 14.09 -11.91
C TRP A 396 -5.10 12.81 -11.36
N LEU A 397 -5.69 11.95 -12.19
CA LEU A 397 -6.49 10.80 -11.71
C LEU A 397 -5.70 9.81 -10.83
N PHE A 398 -4.38 9.71 -11.02
CA PHE A 398 -3.49 8.86 -10.22
C PHE A 398 -2.47 9.67 -9.41
N SER A 399 -2.73 10.94 -9.15
CA SER A 399 -1.73 11.87 -8.61
C SER A 399 -2.12 12.47 -7.27
N TYR A 400 -1.11 12.98 -6.57
CA TYR A 400 -1.28 13.64 -5.29
C TYR A 400 -1.60 15.13 -5.49
N VAL A 401 -2.87 15.50 -5.32
CA VAL A 401 -3.39 16.84 -5.68
C VAL A 401 -3.21 17.87 -4.54
N SER A 402 -2.77 17.47 -3.34
CA SER A 402 -2.82 18.35 -2.16
C SER A 402 -1.73 19.44 -2.08
N ILE A 403 -0.78 19.50 -3.03
CA ILE A 403 0.33 20.48 -2.95
C ILE A 403 0.37 21.46 -4.13
N ALA A 404 -0.54 21.35 -5.09
CA ALA A 404 -0.58 22.29 -6.21
C ALA A 404 -1.40 23.52 -5.82
N THR A 405 -0.74 24.58 -5.35
CA THR A 405 -1.34 25.92 -5.35
C THR A 405 -1.60 26.31 -6.81
N GLY A 406 -2.81 26.02 -7.29
CA GLY A 406 -3.27 26.30 -8.65
C GLY A 406 -3.28 25.07 -9.55
N CYS A 407 -4.48 24.61 -9.93
CA CYS A 407 -4.72 23.59 -10.97
C CYS A 407 -4.18 23.97 -12.37
N TYR A 408 -3.49 25.12 -12.51
CA TYR A 408 -3.24 25.77 -13.79
C TYR A 408 -1.77 26.07 -14.09
N GLU A 409 -0.81 25.79 -13.19
CA GLU A 409 0.58 26.24 -13.38
C GLU A 409 1.69 25.18 -13.23
N TYR A 410 1.39 23.94 -12.83
CA TYR A 410 2.42 22.91 -12.62
C TYR A 410 2.35 21.75 -13.64
N PHE A 411 3.40 21.63 -14.47
CA PHE A 411 3.58 20.58 -15.49
C PHE A 411 4.10 19.24 -14.89
N TYR A 412 4.38 19.20 -13.59
CA TYR A 412 4.99 18.05 -12.93
C TYR A 412 4.33 17.71 -11.60
N ILE A 413 3.53 16.64 -11.60
CA ILE A 413 2.81 16.13 -10.44
C ILE A 413 3.25 14.68 -10.21
N PRO A 414 3.75 14.35 -9.00
CA PRO A 414 3.99 12.95 -8.63
C PRO A 414 2.71 12.13 -8.75
N SER A 415 2.84 10.95 -9.35
CA SER A 415 1.74 10.01 -9.58
C SER A 415 2.16 8.61 -9.19
N GLN A 416 1.18 7.76 -8.95
CA GLN A 416 1.36 6.40 -8.45
C GLN A 416 0.71 5.34 -9.34
N GLY A 417 0.14 5.67 -10.51
CA GLY A 417 -0.76 4.75 -11.25
C GLY A 417 -0.19 3.40 -11.69
N TRP A 418 1.13 3.19 -11.61
CA TRP A 418 1.73 1.85 -11.75
C TRP A 418 1.40 0.94 -10.54
N TYR A 419 1.25 1.55 -9.38
CA TYR A 419 0.98 0.96 -8.08
C TYR A 419 -0.51 0.96 -7.73
N ASP A 420 -1.21 2.09 -7.90
CA ASP A 420 -2.64 2.26 -7.57
C ASP A 420 -3.46 2.67 -8.81
N ASN A 421 -4.08 1.67 -9.44
CA ASN A 421 -4.94 1.88 -10.61
C ASN A 421 -6.09 0.90 -10.58
N ALA A 422 -7.23 1.40 -10.13
CA ALA A 422 -8.49 0.69 -10.08
C ALA A 422 -9.54 1.40 -10.96
N ILE A 423 -10.37 0.62 -11.64
CA ILE A 423 -11.48 1.13 -12.45
C ILE A 423 -12.69 0.21 -12.29
N ALA A 424 -13.89 0.80 -12.18
CA ALA A 424 -15.15 0.08 -12.18
C ALA A 424 -16.24 0.94 -12.83
N VAL A 425 -17.27 0.30 -13.38
CA VAL A 425 -18.41 0.97 -13.99
C VAL A 425 -19.64 0.72 -13.15
N ASP A 426 -20.48 1.75 -13.00
CA ASP A 426 -21.75 1.66 -12.30
C ASP A 426 -22.62 0.51 -12.88
N PRO A 427 -23.22 -0.34 -12.04
CA PRO A 427 -23.97 -1.51 -12.52
C PRO A 427 -25.17 -1.23 -13.42
N LEU A 428 -25.71 -0.01 -13.41
CA LEU A 428 -26.94 0.35 -14.12
C LEU A 428 -26.77 1.50 -15.13
N ASP A 429 -25.58 2.10 -15.21
CA ASP A 429 -25.33 3.23 -16.12
C ASP A 429 -23.91 3.15 -16.68
N PRO A 430 -23.75 2.77 -17.97
CA PRO A 430 -22.43 2.63 -18.56
C PRO A 430 -21.69 3.96 -18.72
N MET A 431 -22.37 5.11 -18.54
CA MET A 431 -21.74 6.43 -18.56
C MET A 431 -21.11 6.81 -17.21
N LYS A 432 -21.39 6.05 -16.14
CA LYS A 432 -20.83 6.33 -14.81
C LYS A 432 -19.65 5.42 -14.54
N VAL A 433 -18.44 6.00 -14.58
CA VAL A 433 -17.18 5.26 -14.40
C VAL A 433 -16.39 5.80 -13.22
N TRP A 434 -15.96 4.90 -12.35
CA TRP A 434 -15.15 5.17 -11.17
C TRP A 434 -13.70 4.84 -11.45
N VAL A 435 -12.80 5.72 -11.01
CA VAL A 435 -11.36 5.55 -11.13
C VAL A 435 -10.73 5.80 -9.78
N GLY A 436 -9.87 4.89 -9.35
CA GLY A 436 -9.11 4.97 -8.11
C GLY A 436 -7.61 5.05 -8.39
N GLY A 437 -6.96 5.96 -7.67
CA GLY A 437 -5.51 6.02 -7.44
C GLY A 437 -5.32 6.47 -6.00
N ILE A 438 -4.61 7.58 -5.77
CA ILE A 438 -4.47 8.13 -4.42
C ILE A 438 -5.83 8.59 -3.89
N ASN A 439 -6.60 9.31 -4.70
CA ASN A 439 -8.00 9.64 -4.39
C ASN A 439 -8.95 8.74 -5.18
N THR A 440 -10.24 8.81 -4.84
CA THR A 440 -11.30 8.18 -5.63
C THR A 440 -12.03 9.22 -6.46
N TYR A 441 -12.24 8.95 -7.74
CA TYR A 441 -12.91 9.82 -8.72
C TYR A 441 -14.10 9.11 -9.37
N ARG A 442 -15.08 9.89 -9.81
CA ARG A 442 -16.19 9.41 -10.66
C ARG A 442 -16.43 10.36 -11.82
N SER A 443 -16.69 9.80 -12.99
CA SER A 443 -17.26 10.48 -14.15
C SER A 443 -18.71 10.10 -14.31
N ASP A 444 -19.57 11.05 -14.68
CA ASP A 444 -20.99 10.83 -14.98
C ASP A 444 -21.33 10.96 -16.49
N ASP A 445 -20.32 11.18 -17.34
CA ASP A 445 -20.45 11.47 -18.77
C ASP A 445 -19.55 10.58 -19.65
N GLY A 446 -19.23 9.39 -19.14
CA GLY A 446 -18.52 8.34 -19.85
C GLY A 446 -17.02 8.58 -19.95
N GLY A 447 -16.44 9.29 -18.98
CA GLY A 447 -15.01 9.55 -18.87
C GLY A 447 -14.55 10.89 -19.43
N GLN A 448 -15.47 11.78 -19.84
CA GLN A 448 -15.12 13.10 -20.38
C GLN A 448 -14.77 14.09 -19.27
N THR A 449 -15.51 14.06 -18.15
CA THR A 449 -15.24 14.86 -16.96
C THR A 449 -15.24 14.01 -15.70
N PHE A 450 -14.48 14.42 -14.68
CA PHE A 450 -14.38 13.72 -13.40
C PHE A 450 -14.57 14.69 -12.24
N GLY A 451 -15.29 14.24 -11.22
CA GLY A 451 -15.33 14.86 -9.90
C GLY A 451 -14.69 13.95 -8.85
N ILE A 452 -14.17 14.55 -7.78
CA ILE A 452 -13.62 13.79 -6.66
C ILE A 452 -14.76 13.18 -5.84
N ALA A 453 -14.69 11.89 -5.59
CA ALA A 453 -15.67 11.11 -4.85
C ALA A 453 -15.21 10.73 -3.43
N GLY A 454 -13.91 10.76 -3.17
CA GLY A 454 -13.33 10.57 -1.85
C GLY A 454 -11.93 11.16 -1.79
N TYR A 455 -11.63 11.86 -0.69
CA TYR A 455 -10.32 12.48 -0.46
C TYR A 455 -9.49 11.60 0.46
N TRP A 456 -8.18 11.45 0.20
CA TRP A 456 -7.28 10.98 1.24
C TRP A 456 -7.23 11.97 2.40
N PHE A 457 -6.96 13.23 2.07
CA PHE A 457 -6.82 14.31 3.03
C PHE A 457 -7.48 15.58 2.49
N PHE A 458 -8.31 16.22 3.32
CA PHE A 458 -9.02 17.45 2.97
C PHE A 458 -8.83 18.50 4.07
N TYR A 459 -8.34 19.70 3.71
CA TYR A 459 -8.11 20.79 4.66
C TYR A 459 -9.28 21.76 4.67
N THR A 460 -10.02 21.82 5.77
CA THR A 460 -11.02 22.88 5.99
C THR A 460 -10.94 23.42 7.41
N ALA A 461 -11.26 24.71 7.57
CA ALA A 461 -11.38 25.36 8.87
C ALA A 461 -12.60 24.87 9.68
N ASP A 462 -13.54 24.16 9.03
CA ASP A 462 -14.70 23.53 9.65
C ASP A 462 -14.52 22.02 9.80
N PRO A 463 -15.10 21.40 10.85
CA PRO A 463 -15.12 19.95 11.01
C PRO A 463 -16.00 19.31 9.94
N VAL A 464 -15.39 18.79 8.88
CA VAL A 464 -16.10 18.06 7.81
C VAL A 464 -16.29 16.59 8.23
N PRO A 465 -17.50 16.01 8.08
CA PRO A 465 -17.78 14.57 8.25
C PRO A 465 -16.91 13.68 7.33
N PRO A 466 -16.85 12.35 7.52
CA PRO A 466 -15.77 11.50 7.02
C PRO A 466 -15.89 11.25 5.51
N VAL A 467 -15.38 12.19 4.72
CA VAL A 467 -15.04 11.98 3.30
C VAL A 467 -13.63 11.40 3.13
N ASN A 468 -12.93 11.17 4.25
CA ASN A 468 -11.57 10.67 4.29
C ASN A 468 -11.57 9.16 4.06
N ILE A 469 -11.00 8.77 2.94
CA ILE A 469 -10.73 7.38 2.57
C ILE A 469 -9.22 7.19 2.54
N HIS A 470 -8.70 6.03 2.92
CA HIS A 470 -7.25 5.81 2.81
C HIS A 470 -6.79 5.87 1.34
N PRO A 471 -5.58 6.37 1.02
CA PRO A 471 -5.06 6.44 -0.34
C PRO A 471 -4.76 5.05 -0.90
N ASP A 472 -4.35 5.03 -2.16
CA ASP A 472 -3.85 3.86 -2.89
C ASP A 472 -4.93 2.83 -3.19
N GLN A 473 -5.90 3.23 -4.02
CA GLN A 473 -7.01 2.36 -4.40
C GLN A 473 -6.56 1.22 -5.31
N HIS A 474 -6.84 -0.02 -4.89
CA HIS A 474 -6.52 -1.24 -5.65
C HIS A 474 -7.75 -2.01 -6.15
N ALA A 475 -8.89 -1.85 -5.48
CA ALA A 475 -10.13 -2.51 -5.85
C ALA A 475 -11.34 -1.58 -5.69
N ILE A 476 -12.29 -1.66 -6.61
CA ILE A 476 -13.60 -1.02 -6.54
C ILE A 476 -14.63 -2.08 -6.94
N VAL A 477 -15.59 -2.37 -6.05
CA VAL A 477 -16.61 -3.41 -6.29
C VAL A 477 -17.97 -2.91 -5.81
N PHE A 478 -18.98 -3.05 -6.67
CA PHE A 478 -20.36 -2.74 -6.32
C PHE A 478 -21.03 -3.91 -5.62
N HIS A 479 -21.93 -3.61 -4.69
CA HIS A 479 -22.76 -4.62 -4.07
C HIS A 479 -23.61 -5.36 -5.13
N PRO A 480 -23.74 -6.70 -5.10
CA PRO A 480 -24.46 -7.46 -6.13
C PRO A 480 -25.94 -7.05 -6.32
N GLY A 481 -26.59 -6.64 -5.24
CA GLY A 481 -27.95 -6.08 -5.25
C GLY A 481 -28.05 -4.57 -5.48
N PHE A 482 -27.04 -3.91 -6.07
CA PHE A 482 -27.06 -2.48 -6.36
C PHE A 482 -28.21 -2.14 -7.32
N ASP A 483 -29.06 -1.20 -6.92
CA ASP A 483 -30.24 -0.77 -7.70
C ASP A 483 -30.22 0.74 -8.03
N GLY A 484 -29.16 1.44 -7.63
CA GLY A 484 -28.97 2.87 -7.89
C GLY A 484 -29.95 3.79 -7.15
N THR A 485 -30.80 3.25 -6.27
CA THR A 485 -31.82 4.01 -5.51
C THR A 485 -31.79 3.62 -4.03
N THR A 486 -32.33 2.46 -3.66
CA THR A 486 -32.40 1.97 -2.27
C THR A 486 -31.11 1.29 -1.82
N ASN A 487 -30.37 0.69 -2.76
CA ASN A 487 -29.05 0.14 -2.54
C ASN A 487 -28.07 0.77 -3.53
N GLN A 488 -27.25 1.68 -3.03
CA GLN A 488 -26.16 2.30 -3.78
C GLN A 488 -24.79 1.91 -3.21
N THR A 489 -24.71 0.72 -2.64
CA THR A 489 -23.52 0.29 -1.89
C THR A 489 -22.37 -0.05 -2.81
N MET A 490 -21.20 0.52 -2.53
CA MET A 490 -19.94 0.27 -3.22
C MET A 490 -18.82 0.14 -2.18
N TYR A 491 -17.89 -0.76 -2.44
CA TYR A 491 -16.75 -1.07 -1.59
C TYR A 491 -15.46 -0.75 -2.32
N VAL A 492 -14.44 -0.35 -1.57
CA VAL A 492 -13.08 -0.22 -2.09
C VAL A 492 -12.08 -0.91 -1.17
N GLY A 493 -10.99 -1.39 -1.78
CA GLY A 493 -9.83 -1.92 -1.10
C GLY A 493 -8.59 -1.10 -1.44
N ASN A 494 -7.80 -0.78 -0.42
CA ASN A 494 -6.62 0.08 -0.52
C ASN A 494 -5.56 -0.27 0.54
N ASP A 495 -4.51 0.54 0.70
CA ASP A 495 -3.43 0.29 1.67
C ASP A 495 -3.84 0.50 3.14
N GLY A 496 -5.03 1.06 3.38
CA GLY A 496 -5.64 1.19 4.70
C GLY A 496 -6.75 0.19 4.97
N GLY A 497 -6.91 -0.84 4.12
CA GLY A 497 -7.91 -1.89 4.27
C GLY A 497 -9.17 -1.67 3.46
N LEU A 498 -10.32 -1.80 4.10
CA LEU A 498 -11.64 -1.86 3.47
C LEU A 498 -12.49 -0.65 3.82
N PHE A 499 -13.11 -0.05 2.80
CA PHE A 499 -14.03 1.07 2.97
C PHE A 499 -15.30 0.86 2.15
N ARG A 500 -16.39 1.48 2.59
CA ARG A 500 -17.69 1.41 1.94
C ARG A 500 -18.33 2.78 1.83
N THR A 501 -19.04 3.00 0.73
CA THR A 501 -20.07 4.03 0.63
C THR A 501 -21.43 3.37 0.41
N GLN A 502 -22.48 3.92 1.02
CA GLN A 502 -23.87 3.50 0.81
C GLN A 502 -24.63 4.40 -0.15
N ASN A 503 -24.00 5.47 -0.63
CA ASN A 503 -24.62 6.50 -1.48
C ASN A 503 -23.74 6.81 -2.69
N ALA A 504 -23.24 5.78 -3.39
CA ALA A 504 -22.30 5.93 -4.49
C ALA A 504 -22.76 6.90 -5.60
N ARG A 505 -24.07 7.10 -5.82
CA ARG A 505 -24.56 8.05 -6.84
C ARG A 505 -24.80 9.48 -6.33
N ALA A 506 -24.43 9.78 -5.08
CA ALA A 506 -24.46 11.14 -4.56
C ALA A 506 -23.52 12.07 -5.36
N ALA A 507 -23.65 13.39 -5.18
CA ALA A 507 -22.84 14.34 -5.94
C ALA A 507 -21.35 14.20 -5.58
N THR A 508 -20.50 14.17 -6.60
CA THR A 508 -19.06 14.37 -6.43
C THR A 508 -18.77 15.83 -6.09
N SER A 509 -17.56 16.11 -5.62
CA SER A 509 -17.04 17.47 -5.54
C SER A 509 -17.16 18.17 -6.91
N GLN A 510 -17.62 19.41 -6.90
CA GLN A 510 -17.64 20.28 -8.08
C GLN A 510 -16.28 20.93 -8.36
N GLU A 511 -15.33 20.80 -7.43
CA GLU A 511 -13.98 21.35 -7.59
C GLU A 511 -13.03 20.30 -8.16
N GLU A 512 -12.27 20.75 -9.14
CA GLU A 512 -11.37 19.94 -9.95
C GLU A 512 -10.08 19.56 -9.18
N CYS A 513 -9.74 20.29 -8.09
CA CYS A 513 -8.60 20.04 -7.20
C CYS A 513 -8.90 20.38 -5.73
N ALA A 514 -8.17 19.74 -4.81
CA ALA A 514 -8.51 19.77 -3.39
C ALA A 514 -7.98 20.97 -2.57
N ILE A 515 -7.00 21.77 -3.03
CA ILE A 515 -6.31 22.73 -2.13
C ILE A 515 -6.11 24.14 -2.73
N GLY A 516 -6.54 25.14 -1.97
CA GLY A 516 -6.45 26.59 -2.23
C GLY A 516 -7.21 27.40 -1.17
N GLU A 517 -7.22 28.74 -1.25
CA GLU A 517 -7.89 29.62 -0.25
C GLU A 517 -9.42 29.42 -0.15
N ASN A 518 -10.04 28.73 -1.12
CA ASN A 518 -11.44 28.34 -1.12
C ASN A 518 -11.58 26.94 -1.73
N PRO A 519 -11.34 25.85 -0.98
CA PRO A 519 -11.78 24.54 -1.45
C PRO A 519 -13.32 24.58 -1.48
N GLY A 520 -13.91 24.33 -2.63
CA GLY A 520 -15.36 24.12 -2.76
C GLY A 520 -15.84 22.95 -1.90
N PRO A 521 -17.16 22.70 -1.86
CA PRO A 521 -17.72 21.79 -0.89
C PRO A 521 -17.18 20.35 -1.07
N PRO A 522 -16.98 19.59 0.02
CA PRO A 522 -16.66 18.17 -0.06
C PRO A 522 -17.77 17.41 -0.83
N PRO A 523 -17.47 16.24 -1.41
CA PRO A 523 -18.49 15.41 -2.04
C PRO A 523 -19.57 15.01 -1.03
N ASP A 524 -20.77 14.76 -1.53
CA ASP A 524 -21.90 14.25 -0.72
C ASP A 524 -21.77 12.74 -0.45
N ILE A 525 -20.76 12.09 -1.03
CA ILE A 525 -20.48 10.66 -0.88
C ILE A 525 -19.83 10.42 0.48
N ALA A 526 -20.50 9.62 1.32
CA ALA A 526 -20.02 9.30 2.66
C ALA A 526 -19.26 7.97 2.64
N TRP A 527 -18.13 7.93 3.36
CA TRP A 527 -17.27 6.76 3.48
C TRP A 527 -17.26 6.22 4.91
N GLU A 528 -17.22 4.90 5.02
CA GLU A 528 -17.18 4.14 6.25
C GLU A 528 -15.99 3.18 6.20
N ASN A 529 -15.19 3.15 7.27
CA ASN A 529 -14.13 2.16 7.44
C ASN A 529 -14.73 0.83 7.91
N LEU A 530 -14.31 -0.28 7.30
CA LEU A 530 -14.82 -1.63 7.57
C LEU A 530 -13.77 -2.56 8.19
N ASN A 531 -12.65 -2.03 8.67
CA ASN A 531 -11.64 -2.80 9.37
C ASN A 531 -12.17 -3.12 10.76
N ASN A 532 -12.72 -4.31 10.94
CA ASN A 532 -13.20 -4.80 12.22
C ASN A 532 -12.95 -6.31 12.27
N GLY A 533 -11.91 -6.73 12.99
CA GLY A 533 -11.34 -8.08 12.93
C GLY A 533 -10.50 -8.32 11.66
N TYR A 534 -10.06 -7.25 10.98
CA TYR A 534 -9.32 -7.33 9.72
C TYR A 534 -7.82 -7.08 9.94
N GLY A 535 -7.15 -8.04 10.59
CA GLY A 535 -5.74 -7.95 10.99
C GLY A 535 -4.74 -8.13 9.83
N VAL A 536 -4.63 -7.14 8.94
CA VAL A 536 -3.71 -7.17 7.78
C VAL A 536 -2.60 -6.11 7.85
N THR A 537 -2.48 -5.39 8.96
CA THR A 537 -1.47 -4.34 9.16
C THR A 537 -0.04 -4.90 9.06
N GLN A 538 0.84 -4.17 8.36
CA GLN A 538 2.21 -4.57 8.10
C GLN A 538 3.19 -3.75 8.94
N PHE A 539 3.55 -4.26 10.12
CA PHE A 539 4.53 -3.61 11.00
C PHE A 539 5.97 -3.77 10.51
N TYR A 540 6.71 -2.66 10.41
CA TYR A 540 8.17 -2.70 10.25
C TYR A 540 8.88 -3.01 11.58
N HIS A 541 8.34 -2.51 12.70
CA HIS A 541 8.88 -2.68 14.04
C HIS A 541 7.78 -2.53 15.10
N GLY A 542 7.97 -3.14 16.28
CA GLY A 542 7.12 -2.95 17.44
C GLY A 542 7.88 -3.08 18.76
N ASP A 543 7.37 -2.44 19.80
CA ASP A 543 7.88 -2.52 21.18
C ASP A 543 6.72 -2.71 22.16
N ALA A 544 7.01 -3.22 23.36
CA ALA A 544 6.01 -3.54 24.37
C ALA A 544 6.40 -3.08 25.78
N ALA A 545 5.51 -2.33 26.43
CA ALA A 545 5.66 -1.89 27.80
C ALA A 545 5.18 -2.98 28.77
N LYS A 546 6.13 -3.62 29.47
CA LYS A 546 5.82 -4.69 30.43
C LYS A 546 5.04 -4.21 31.67
N GLN A 547 5.02 -2.90 31.92
CA GLN A 547 4.42 -2.31 33.12
C GLN A 547 2.91 -2.14 32.97
N ILE A 548 2.44 -1.90 31.73
CA ILE A 548 1.04 -1.54 31.45
C ILE A 548 0.43 -2.34 30.29
N ASP A 549 1.03 -3.48 29.95
CA ASP A 549 0.61 -4.36 28.84
C ASP A 549 0.28 -3.58 27.56
N MET A 550 1.13 -2.62 27.20
CA MET A 550 0.96 -1.77 26.02
C MET A 550 1.86 -2.27 24.90
N PHE A 551 1.37 -2.20 23.67
CA PHE A 551 2.10 -2.47 22.44
C PHE A 551 2.09 -1.21 21.59
N VAL A 552 3.23 -0.87 21.01
CA VAL A 552 3.36 0.22 20.03
C VAL A 552 4.05 -0.37 18.81
N GLY A 553 3.59 -0.02 17.62
CA GLY A 553 4.19 -0.51 16.38
C GLY A 553 4.10 0.50 15.25
N GLY A 554 5.17 0.61 14.49
CA GLY A 554 5.20 1.38 13.25
C GLY A 554 4.87 0.48 12.06
N ALA A 555 3.89 0.89 11.27
CA ALA A 555 3.37 0.15 10.13
C ALA A 555 3.52 0.88 8.79
N GLN A 556 3.61 0.10 7.73
CA GLN A 556 3.54 0.55 6.34
C GLN A 556 2.21 1.27 6.08
N ASP A 557 2.29 2.49 5.54
CA ASP A 557 1.18 3.39 5.14
C ASP A 557 0.15 3.75 6.24
N ASN A 558 0.17 3.04 7.36
CA ASN A 558 -0.81 3.09 8.44
C ASN A 558 -0.20 3.66 9.73
N GLY A 559 0.96 4.30 9.63
CA GLY A 559 1.56 5.10 10.69
C GLY A 559 2.03 4.30 11.90
N THR A 560 2.21 4.99 13.02
CA THR A 560 2.48 4.35 14.31
C THR A 560 1.19 4.18 15.08
N SER A 561 0.93 2.97 15.57
CA SER A 561 -0.27 2.63 16.31
C SER A 561 0.05 2.01 17.68
N ARG A 562 -0.94 2.07 18.59
CA ARG A 562 -0.85 1.57 19.95
C ARG A 562 -2.07 0.75 20.33
N GLY A 563 -1.84 -0.39 20.96
CA GLY A 563 -2.86 -1.23 21.56
C GLY A 563 -2.50 -1.62 22.99
N LEU A 564 -3.47 -2.16 23.74
CA LEU A 564 -3.27 -2.72 25.08
C LEU A 564 -3.68 -4.20 25.08
N SER A 565 -3.08 -5.06 25.91
CA SER A 565 -3.45 -6.48 25.98
C SER A 565 -4.91 -6.70 26.42
N THR A 566 -5.47 -5.74 27.16
CA THR A 566 -6.84 -5.76 27.65
C THR A 566 -7.85 -5.14 26.67
N THR A 567 -7.37 -4.52 25.59
CA THR A 567 -8.27 -3.92 24.60
C THR A 567 -8.78 -4.99 23.63
N ASP A 568 -10.02 -4.79 23.18
CA ASP A 568 -10.53 -5.38 21.95
C ASP A 568 -9.44 -5.28 20.86
N PRO A 569 -9.16 -6.34 20.06
CA PRO A 569 -8.27 -6.24 18.90
C PRO A 569 -8.60 -5.06 17.98
N ASN A 570 -9.84 -4.57 18.01
CA ASN A 570 -10.30 -3.39 17.27
C ASN A 570 -10.14 -2.06 18.03
N GLY A 571 -9.47 -2.07 19.17
CA GLY A 571 -9.27 -0.92 20.06
C GLY A 571 -7.93 -0.24 19.92
N TRP A 572 -7.24 -0.40 18.78
CA TRP A 572 -5.94 0.25 18.57
C TRP A 572 -6.11 1.70 18.15
N ASP A 573 -5.26 2.55 18.70
CA ASP A 573 -5.18 3.97 18.39
C ASP A 573 -4.09 4.25 17.36
N LEU A 574 -4.38 5.08 16.36
CA LEU A 574 -3.36 5.68 15.51
C LEU A 574 -2.71 6.86 16.25
N LEU A 575 -1.41 6.76 16.55
CA LEU A 575 -0.66 7.80 17.25
C LEU A 575 -0.07 8.84 16.30
N TYR A 576 0.43 8.42 15.14
CA TYR A 576 1.08 9.30 14.17
C TYR A 576 0.94 8.72 12.75
N GLY A 577 0.75 9.56 11.73
CA GLY A 577 0.54 9.12 10.34
C GLY A 577 1.84 8.93 9.52
N GLY A 578 1.70 8.56 8.25
CA GLY A 578 2.81 8.23 7.36
C GLY A 578 3.15 6.74 7.39
N ASP A 579 4.37 6.37 7.04
CA ASP A 579 4.92 5.05 7.35
C ASP A 579 5.53 5.16 8.74
N GLY A 580 4.97 4.44 9.72
CA GLY A 580 5.58 4.38 11.05
C GLY A 580 6.72 3.38 11.03
N GLY A 581 7.93 3.75 11.44
CA GLY A 581 9.09 2.87 11.43
C GLY A 581 9.43 2.30 12.79
N TYR A 582 10.68 2.49 13.21
CA TYR A 582 11.14 2.02 14.52
C TYR A 582 10.41 2.74 15.66
N VAL A 583 10.19 2.03 16.76
CA VAL A 583 9.55 2.56 17.96
C VAL A 583 10.30 2.12 19.20
N ALA A 584 10.28 2.92 20.26
CA ALA A 584 10.73 2.50 21.58
C ALA A 584 9.87 3.12 22.68
N ILE A 585 9.69 2.37 23.76
CA ILE A 585 9.00 2.81 24.97
C ILE A 585 10.03 2.96 26.08
N ASP A 586 10.01 4.09 26.80
CA ASP A 586 10.89 4.25 27.97
C ASP A 586 10.49 3.23 29.06
N PRO A 587 11.42 2.37 29.52
CA PRO A 587 11.14 1.32 30.49
C PRO A 587 10.87 1.85 31.92
N THR A 588 11.08 3.14 32.16
CA THR A 588 10.82 3.80 33.44
C THR A 588 9.58 4.69 33.41
N ASP A 589 9.14 5.10 32.23
CA ASP A 589 7.97 5.97 32.04
C ASP A 589 7.22 5.60 30.73
N PRO A 590 6.15 4.80 30.78
CA PRO A 590 5.45 4.37 29.58
C PRO A 590 4.70 5.51 28.85
N ASP A 591 4.59 6.71 29.43
CA ASP A 591 4.08 7.88 28.72
C ASP A 591 5.15 8.50 27.80
N ARG A 592 6.41 8.09 27.94
CA ARG A 592 7.51 8.55 27.10
C ARG A 592 7.79 7.57 25.96
N LEU A 593 7.45 7.99 24.75
CA LEU A 593 7.52 7.17 23.54
C LEU A 593 8.44 7.81 22.50
N TYR A 594 9.11 6.97 21.73
CA TYR A 594 9.91 7.38 20.58
C TYR A 594 9.42 6.66 19.35
N ILE A 595 9.27 7.40 18.25
CA ILE A 595 8.81 6.86 16.98
C ILE A 595 9.71 7.38 15.86
N GLU A 596 9.86 6.61 14.81
CA GLU A 596 10.43 7.03 13.54
C GLU A 596 9.35 7.03 12.47
N ILE A 597 9.48 7.92 11.48
CA ILE A 597 8.68 7.90 10.25
C ILE A 597 9.59 7.89 9.04
N GLN A 598 9.06 7.60 7.86
CA GLN A 598 9.87 7.45 6.65
C GLN A 598 10.82 8.62 6.36
N GLY A 599 12.04 8.24 5.94
CA GLY A 599 13.07 9.13 5.45
C GLY A 599 13.97 9.65 6.56
N PHE A 600 15.26 9.31 6.52
CA PHE A 600 16.22 9.79 7.52
C PHE A 600 16.50 11.31 7.45
N PRO A 601 16.78 11.99 8.58
CA PRO A 601 16.52 11.59 9.97
C PRO A 601 15.14 12.09 10.46
N GLN A 602 14.27 11.19 10.92
CA GLN A 602 12.91 11.55 11.38
C GLN A 602 12.50 10.78 12.65
N ILE A 603 13.13 11.09 13.78
CA ILE A 603 12.73 10.57 15.10
C ILE A 603 11.88 11.62 15.83
N PHE A 604 10.80 11.19 16.45
CA PHE A 604 9.94 12.02 17.29
C PHE A 604 9.79 11.43 18.69
N GLU A 605 9.63 12.31 19.66
CA GLU A 605 9.40 11.99 21.07
C GLU A 605 8.02 12.46 21.49
N SER A 606 7.32 11.62 22.25
CA SER A 606 6.17 11.97 23.05
C SER A 606 6.52 11.83 24.54
N ILE A 607 5.92 12.68 25.37
CA ILE A 607 6.00 12.64 26.84
C ILE A 607 4.61 12.57 27.50
N ASP A 608 3.60 12.25 26.70
CA ASP A 608 2.18 12.26 27.08
C ASP A 608 1.44 11.02 26.56
N GLY A 609 2.15 9.91 26.39
CA GLY A 609 1.60 8.62 25.98
C GLY A 609 1.24 8.55 24.49
N GLY A 610 1.78 9.44 23.66
CA GLY A 610 1.51 9.52 22.22
C GLY A 610 0.44 10.54 21.83
N ASP A 611 0.01 11.41 22.76
CA ASP A 611 -0.98 12.47 22.50
C ASP A 611 -0.39 13.60 21.63
N SER A 612 0.91 13.86 21.79
CA SER A 612 1.67 14.81 20.98
C SER A 612 3.11 14.33 20.75
N PHE A 613 3.70 14.75 19.62
CA PHE A 613 5.03 14.36 19.18
C PHE A 613 5.87 15.56 18.77
N TYR A 614 7.14 15.56 19.14
CA TYR A 614 8.11 16.61 18.84
C TYR A 614 9.37 16.03 18.23
N ALA A 615 9.98 16.74 17.27
CA ALA A 615 11.19 16.27 16.60
C ALA A 615 12.34 16.07 17.60
N ALA A 616 12.92 14.88 17.59
CA ALA A 616 13.92 14.39 18.54
C ALA A 616 15.25 14.08 17.83
N VAL A 617 15.63 14.92 16.85
CA VAL A 617 16.81 14.71 15.97
C VAL A 617 17.87 15.80 16.10
N ASN A 618 17.79 16.64 17.15
CA ASN A 618 18.71 17.77 17.33
C ASN A 618 20.17 17.30 17.35
N GLY A 619 21.03 17.91 16.52
CA GLY A 619 22.46 17.57 16.43
C GLY A 619 22.82 16.56 15.33
N ILE A 620 21.87 15.79 14.80
CA ILE A 620 22.11 14.93 13.63
C ILE A 620 22.29 15.82 12.40
N THR A 621 23.42 15.66 11.70
CA THR A 621 23.73 16.44 10.49
C THR A 621 23.75 15.63 9.21
N ASP A 622 23.65 14.30 9.31
CA ASP A 622 23.48 13.43 8.15
C ASP A 622 22.08 13.59 7.55
N THR A 623 22.00 13.50 6.24
CA THR A 623 20.74 13.61 5.47
C THR A 623 20.35 12.30 4.78
N ASP A 624 21.25 11.33 4.78
CA ASP A 624 21.11 10.09 4.02
C ASP A 624 21.01 8.91 4.99
N GLY A 625 19.95 8.11 4.84
CA GLY A 625 19.70 6.89 5.61
C GLY A 625 18.68 6.01 4.87
N LEU A 626 18.30 4.90 5.51
CA LEU A 626 17.30 3.98 4.95
C LEU A 626 15.92 4.64 4.92
N PHE A 627 15.01 4.06 4.13
CA PHE A 627 13.59 4.46 4.10
C PHE A 627 12.96 4.39 5.49
N ILE A 628 13.16 3.26 6.18
CA ILE A 628 12.87 3.07 7.61
C ILE A 628 14.20 2.96 8.34
N THR A 629 14.51 3.94 9.17
CA THR A 629 15.80 4.02 9.87
C THR A 629 15.72 3.33 11.23
N PRO A 630 16.65 2.41 11.54
CA PRO A 630 16.72 1.84 12.88
C PRO A 630 17.15 2.88 13.91
N PHE A 631 16.52 2.80 15.08
CA PHE A 631 17.10 3.32 16.31
C PHE A 631 16.93 2.29 17.42
N ALA A 632 17.79 2.38 18.44
CA ALA A 632 17.73 1.51 19.60
C ALA A 632 17.92 2.33 20.88
N MET A 633 17.15 2.00 21.91
CA MET A 633 17.25 2.56 23.25
C MET A 633 17.90 1.56 24.19
N ASP A 634 18.80 2.03 25.06
CA ASP A 634 19.33 1.22 26.16
C ASP A 634 18.24 1.04 27.23
N GLN A 635 17.75 -0.18 27.35
CA GLN A 635 16.68 -0.55 28.29
C GLN A 635 17.09 -0.41 29.77
N SER A 636 18.39 -0.29 30.07
CA SER A 636 18.91 -0.03 31.42
C SER A 636 19.13 1.45 31.71
N ASN A 637 19.21 2.28 30.67
CA ASN A 637 19.43 3.71 30.75
C ASN A 637 18.78 4.42 29.54
N PRO A 638 17.49 4.78 29.63
CA PRO A 638 16.73 5.30 28.48
C PRO A 638 17.23 6.64 27.93
N ASP A 639 18.08 7.36 28.68
CA ASP A 639 18.75 8.55 28.16
C ASP A 639 19.75 8.21 27.04
N VAL A 640 20.16 6.95 26.90
CA VAL A 640 21.07 6.47 25.86
C VAL A 640 20.29 5.86 24.71
N MET A 641 20.42 6.48 23.53
CA MET A 641 19.87 5.94 22.29
C MET A 641 20.88 6.05 21.15
N TRP A 642 20.69 5.20 20.15
CA TRP A 642 21.53 5.08 18.96
C TRP A 642 20.66 5.07 17.71
N THR A 643 21.13 5.73 16.65
CA THR A 643 20.54 5.69 15.31
C THR A 643 21.65 5.91 14.28
N GLY A 644 21.33 5.85 12.98
CA GLY A 644 22.22 6.38 11.97
C GLY A 644 21.86 5.98 10.55
N GLY A 645 22.37 6.77 9.61
CA GLY A 645 22.45 6.42 8.20
C GLY A 645 23.77 5.70 7.91
N GLN A 646 24.69 6.35 7.18
CA GLN A 646 26.03 5.79 6.94
C GLN A 646 26.97 5.86 8.15
N ARG A 647 26.63 6.66 9.17
CA ARG A 647 27.44 6.89 10.36
C ARG A 647 26.58 6.78 11.61
N PRO A 648 27.12 6.26 12.73
CA PRO A 648 26.34 6.13 13.95
C PRO A 648 26.27 7.46 14.71
N TRP A 649 25.06 7.76 15.16
CA TRP A 649 24.72 8.87 16.02
C TRP A 649 24.26 8.33 17.37
N ARG A 650 24.68 8.98 18.45
CA ARG A 650 24.35 8.60 19.82
C ARG A 650 23.85 9.81 20.60
N THR A 651 22.83 9.63 21.40
CA THR A 651 22.48 10.53 22.51
C THR A 651 22.73 9.83 23.83
N THR A 652 23.07 10.59 24.88
CA THR A 652 23.20 10.10 26.26
C THR A 652 22.43 11.01 27.24
N ASN A 653 21.47 11.78 26.73
CA ASN A 653 20.68 12.77 27.47
C ASN A 653 19.23 12.85 26.98
N GLY A 654 18.63 11.71 26.60
CA GLY A 654 17.21 11.62 26.30
C GLY A 654 16.78 12.49 25.12
N THR A 655 17.55 12.42 24.01
CA THR A 655 17.34 13.13 22.73
C THR A 655 17.55 14.65 22.71
N ALA A 656 17.98 15.27 23.82
CA ALA A 656 18.26 16.70 23.85
C ALA A 656 19.34 17.11 22.83
N SER A 657 20.35 16.25 22.60
CA SER A 657 21.25 16.34 21.46
C SER A 657 21.82 14.97 21.09
N TRP A 658 22.07 14.79 19.80
CA TRP A 658 22.80 13.67 19.22
C TRP A 658 24.24 14.09 18.88
N GLU A 659 25.17 13.17 19.05
CA GLU A 659 26.58 13.34 18.75
C GLU A 659 27.05 12.22 17.81
N LEU A 660 28.01 12.56 16.93
CA LEU A 660 28.62 11.58 16.05
C LEU A 660 29.49 10.62 16.88
N ALA A 661 29.16 9.33 16.83
CA ALA A 661 29.78 8.29 17.66
C ALA A 661 30.73 7.35 16.89
N GLY A 662 31.00 7.66 15.62
CA GLY A 662 31.85 6.86 14.75
C GLY A 662 32.03 7.48 13.37
N THR A 663 32.78 6.78 12.54
CA THR A 663 32.99 7.14 11.13
C THR A 663 32.05 6.35 10.22
N ASN A 664 32.16 6.56 8.92
CA ASN A 664 31.59 5.64 7.95
C ASN A 664 32.44 4.37 7.91
N PHE A 665 31.86 3.23 8.30
CA PHE A 665 32.56 1.94 8.36
C PHE A 665 32.39 1.08 7.10
N ALA A 666 31.31 1.30 6.34
CA ALA A 666 30.86 0.40 5.27
C ALA A 666 30.75 1.07 3.89
N GLY A 667 31.39 2.23 3.69
CA GLY A 667 31.32 2.95 2.41
C GLY A 667 29.92 3.52 2.16
N PRO A 668 29.30 3.35 0.97
CA PRO A 668 27.98 3.93 0.71
C PRO A 668 26.84 3.26 1.50
N ASN A 669 27.11 2.13 2.16
CA ASN A 669 26.14 1.31 2.86
C ASN A 669 25.65 1.96 4.17
N GLN A 670 24.41 1.68 4.53
CA GLN A 670 23.70 2.33 5.63
C GLN A 670 23.48 1.36 6.78
N ILE A 671 23.42 1.88 8.00
CA ILE A 671 23.10 1.11 9.21
C ILE A 671 21.66 0.60 9.08
N SER A 672 21.49 -0.71 9.14
CA SER A 672 20.20 -1.42 9.01
C SER A 672 19.75 -2.10 10.30
N ALA A 673 20.65 -2.28 11.26
CA ALA A 673 20.35 -2.85 12.57
C ALA A 673 21.25 -2.26 13.65
N ILE A 674 20.70 -2.05 14.85
CA ILE A 674 21.43 -1.59 16.03
C ILE A 674 21.04 -2.47 17.21
N ALA A 675 22.03 -3.00 17.92
CA ALA A 675 21.79 -3.77 19.14
C ALA A 675 22.67 -3.27 20.28
N ILE A 676 22.05 -3.03 21.43
CA ILE A 676 22.71 -2.64 22.68
C ILE A 676 22.66 -3.85 23.61
N ALA A 677 23.79 -4.23 24.21
CA ALA A 677 23.81 -5.37 25.11
C ALA A 677 23.00 -5.06 26.38
N PRO A 678 21.99 -5.88 26.75
CA PRO A 678 21.13 -5.58 27.91
C PRO A 678 21.87 -5.52 29.25
N SER A 679 23.07 -6.10 29.34
CA SER A 679 23.89 -6.14 30.56
C SER A 679 24.90 -5.00 30.67
N ASP A 680 25.19 -4.29 29.57
CA ASP A 680 26.23 -3.25 29.51
C ASP A 680 26.05 -2.34 28.29
N GLY A 681 25.57 -1.10 28.53
CA GLY A 681 25.40 -0.08 27.50
C GLY A 681 26.68 0.36 26.78
N ASN A 682 27.86 -0.07 27.24
CA ASN A 682 29.11 0.12 26.48
C ASN A 682 29.29 -0.89 25.35
N VAL A 683 28.51 -1.96 25.30
CA VAL A 683 28.60 -2.97 24.25
C VAL A 683 27.48 -2.75 23.24
N VAL A 684 27.86 -2.21 22.08
CA VAL A 684 26.93 -1.88 20.99
C VAL A 684 27.40 -2.53 19.70
N TYR A 685 26.46 -3.09 18.94
CA TYR A 685 26.65 -3.63 17.61
C TYR A 685 25.87 -2.79 16.59
N LEU A 686 26.51 -2.55 15.43
CA LEU A 686 25.88 -1.94 14.27
C LEU A 686 25.98 -2.91 13.11
N GLY A 687 24.85 -3.26 12.51
CA GLY A 687 24.74 -3.98 11.25
C GLY A 687 24.42 -3.02 10.11
N PHE A 688 24.96 -3.30 8.92
CA PHE A 688 24.74 -2.52 7.71
C PHE A 688 24.00 -3.35 6.66
N ASN A 689 23.32 -2.67 5.71
CA ASN A 689 22.52 -3.31 4.66
C ASN A 689 23.31 -4.20 3.68
N ASN A 690 24.64 -4.21 3.77
CA ASN A 690 25.51 -5.13 3.03
C ASN A 690 26.02 -6.31 3.88
N GLY A 691 25.46 -6.54 5.07
CA GLY A 691 25.89 -7.60 6.00
C GLY A 691 27.10 -7.24 6.88
N TYR A 692 27.70 -6.05 6.69
CA TYR A 692 28.85 -5.63 7.49
C TYR A 692 28.44 -5.37 8.95
N VAL A 693 29.24 -5.85 9.91
CA VAL A 693 28.95 -5.69 11.34
C VAL A 693 30.17 -5.11 12.07
N VAL A 694 29.94 -4.08 12.88
CA VAL A 694 30.95 -3.52 13.79
C VAL A 694 30.45 -3.56 15.22
N ARG A 695 31.39 -3.71 16.16
CA ARG A 695 31.14 -3.76 17.60
C ARG A 695 32.00 -2.74 18.33
N SER A 696 31.41 -2.04 19.28
CA SER A 696 32.12 -1.30 20.33
C SER A 696 31.96 -1.99 21.68
N THR A 697 32.96 -1.85 22.55
CA THR A 697 32.92 -2.28 23.97
C THR A 697 33.16 -1.11 24.92
N ASN A 698 33.21 0.11 24.38
CA ASN A 698 33.34 1.37 25.09
C ASN A 698 32.41 2.41 24.44
N ALA A 699 31.21 1.98 24.07
CA ALA A 699 30.28 2.73 23.24
C ALA A 699 29.84 4.08 23.85
N LEU A 700 29.94 4.24 25.17
CA LEU A 700 29.60 5.49 25.88
C LEU A 700 30.77 6.48 25.98
N ALA A 701 31.98 6.12 25.53
CA ALA A 701 33.11 7.06 25.51
C ALA A 701 32.84 8.23 24.54
N PRO A 702 33.42 9.43 24.76
CA PRO A 702 33.31 10.55 23.80
C PRO A 702 33.83 10.21 22.40
N SER A 703 34.72 9.22 22.29
CA SER A 703 35.18 8.66 21.02
C SER A 703 35.25 7.14 21.14
N PRO A 704 34.15 6.44 20.82
CA PRO A 704 34.09 4.99 20.90
C PRO A 704 35.08 4.31 19.96
N ALA A 705 35.66 3.21 20.40
CA ALA A 705 36.47 2.34 19.55
C ALA A 705 35.58 1.28 18.92
N TRP A 706 35.74 1.06 17.62
CA TRP A 706 34.95 0.12 16.84
C TRP A 706 35.83 -0.99 16.27
N THR A 707 35.33 -2.22 16.32
CA THR A 707 36.00 -3.42 15.83
C THR A 707 35.11 -4.14 14.83
N ILE A 708 35.64 -4.41 13.65
CA ILE A 708 34.94 -5.16 12.60
C ILE A 708 34.76 -6.60 13.05
N GLN A 709 33.55 -7.12 12.93
CA GLN A 709 33.26 -8.52 13.21
C GLN A 709 33.30 -9.30 11.90
N THR A 710 34.39 -10.03 11.66
CA THR A 710 34.60 -10.80 10.41
C THR A 710 34.38 -12.31 10.57
N ASN A 711 34.11 -12.80 11.79
CA ASN A 711 33.96 -14.24 12.07
C ASN A 711 32.76 -14.49 13.01
N GLY A 712 31.87 -15.42 12.63
CA GLY A 712 30.93 -16.06 13.55
C GLY A 712 29.49 -15.54 13.58
N LEU A 713 29.02 -14.88 12.53
CA LEU A 713 27.61 -14.44 12.39
C LEU A 713 26.87 -15.12 11.22
N TYR A 714 27.44 -16.19 10.65
CA TYR A 714 26.81 -17.03 9.62
C TYR A 714 26.06 -18.21 10.22
#